data_AF-A0A5C5VHS6-F1
#
_entry.id   AF-A0A5C5VHS6-F1
#
_cell.length_a   1.000
_cell.length_b   1.000
_cell.length_c   1.000
_cell.angle_alpha   90.00
_cell.angle_beta   90.00
_cell.angle_gamma   90.00
#
_symmetry.space_group_name_H-M   'P 1'
#
loop_
_entity.id
_entity.type
_entity.pdbx_description
1 polymer ?
#
loop_
_entity_poly.entity_id
_entity_poly.type
_entity_poly.pdbx_seq_one_letter_code
_entity_poly.pdbx_strand_id
1 'polypeptide(L)'
;MMKAPTCATAVTVLLTLFATAAIGADSFEASLTELLEGHRGTVAAAAKHLPSGKEFRFNADQPMPTASLIKLSIMAAAFKAEADGRLKMSDEVSLKEEDKVPGSGVLTENFSAGLSMPLHDAIRLMIAFSDNTATNLVIDQVGLPATTEYMEELGLPSTRLHAKVFRRDTSIAPERSREFGLGSTTASEMIELLEQINDRKLISSQASEAMYQHLLACESRSKVPRYLPEDTPVAHKTGSVSAARCDAGIIESPKGPIAFCILTGDNKDHSWGDENEAELLAAEFGKAIYTHYGTDEDAPAAVVARVLKVGADGTLVESLQRTLNKQLKPSPELSADGDFGPNTQRAVIAFQKQAGVEPTGEVGPDTWRALGPLVTEDEPTPEPAVAMAGLKKKDPADTLAGPPIVTCKAYAIADAKTGEVLWGYNDSRRRDPASVTKIMTAYLVCRLAEQDPSVLEEVLTFSQRADDTSGSTSDLRAGERVKIADALYGLMLPSGNDMSVAFAEHFGPRLAEEGAEEQPPYDSFIAAMNRAAEELGMDGTGYRNPHGLTAHGHHTTAADMVKLARAALDLPVLREVVNTRLHAITVDSVDGYQRNVVWKNTNRLLGIEGFYGVKTGTTGPAGACLVSAGRRGDADLIMVVLGATSGDARYVDSRNLYRWAWAQLQAE
;
A
#
# COMPACT_ATOMS: atom_id res chain seq x y z
N MET A 1 -62.10 -72.26 40.00
CA MET A 1 -62.95 -72.53 38.82
C MET A 1 -62.77 -71.39 37.83
N MET A 2 -62.46 -71.78 36.58
CA MET A 2 -62.56 -71.11 35.28
C MET A 2 -63.03 -69.64 35.14
N LYS A 3 -62.24 -68.90 34.32
CA LYS A 3 -62.55 -68.04 33.16
C LYS A 3 -63.48 -66.80 33.31
N ALA A 4 -62.85 -65.62 33.16
CA ALA A 4 -63.02 -64.54 32.14
C ALA A 4 -64.43 -64.22 31.57
N PRO A 5 -64.74 -62.94 31.19
CA PRO A 5 -64.10 -62.31 30.03
C PRO A 5 -63.79 -60.80 30.13
N THR A 6 -62.88 -60.37 29.26
CA THR A 6 -62.52 -58.99 28.87
C THR A 6 -63.50 -58.43 27.82
N CYS A 7 -63.91 -57.16 27.95
CA CYS A 7 -63.97 -56.19 26.84
C CYS A 7 -64.29 -54.75 27.31
N ALA A 8 -63.43 -53.81 26.87
CA ALA A 8 -63.62 -52.39 26.53
C ALA A 8 -64.45 -51.43 27.43
N THR A 9 -63.80 -50.38 27.96
CA THR A 9 -64.26 -48.98 27.84
C THR A 9 -63.11 -47.98 28.03
N ALA A 10 -63.24 -46.85 27.34
CA ALA A 10 -62.28 -45.78 27.08
C ALA A 10 -61.64 -45.09 28.30
N VAL A 11 -60.37 -44.68 28.15
CA VAL A 11 -59.76 -43.59 28.93
C VAL A 11 -59.35 -42.50 27.96
N THR A 12 -60.14 -41.43 27.94
CA THR A 12 -59.80 -40.14 27.33
C THR A 12 -58.82 -39.44 28.26
N VAL A 13 -57.55 -39.31 27.85
CA VAL A 13 -56.57 -38.50 28.59
C VAL A 13 -56.82 -37.03 28.25
N LEU A 14 -57.19 -36.28 29.28
CA LEU A 14 -57.42 -34.85 29.25
C LEU A 14 -56.07 -34.12 29.10
N LEU A 15 -55.81 -33.60 27.90
CA LEU A 15 -54.74 -32.65 27.62
C LEU A 15 -55.19 -31.25 28.09
N THR A 16 -54.51 -30.68 29.08
CA THR A 16 -54.51 -29.23 29.28
C THR A 16 -53.15 -28.74 29.82
N LEU A 17 -52.46 -28.00 28.94
CA LEU A 17 -51.73 -26.74 29.17
C LEU A 17 -50.64 -26.70 30.24
N PHE A 18 -49.40 -26.95 29.80
CA PHE A 18 -48.30 -25.99 30.03
C PHE A 18 -47.75 -25.57 28.67
N ALA A 19 -47.88 -24.28 28.35
CA ALA A 19 -47.36 -23.69 27.14
C ALA A 19 -45.90 -23.23 27.35
N THR A 20 -45.05 -23.71 26.44
CA THR A 20 -43.94 -23.00 25.76
C THR A 20 -42.84 -22.31 26.59
N ALA A 21 -41.63 -22.87 26.50
CA ALA A 21 -40.46 -22.19 25.89
C ALA A 21 -39.25 -23.14 25.84
N ALA A 22 -38.97 -23.71 24.67
CA ALA A 22 -37.65 -24.21 24.29
C ALA A 22 -37.64 -24.35 22.76
N ILE A 23 -37.34 -23.24 22.07
CA ILE A 23 -37.12 -23.20 20.63
C ILE A 23 -35.66 -22.78 20.43
N GLY A 24 -34.90 -23.65 19.75
CA GLY A 24 -33.68 -23.39 18.96
C GLY A 24 -32.58 -22.48 19.54
N ALA A 25 -31.44 -23.06 19.91
CA ALA A 25 -30.19 -22.32 19.76
C ALA A 25 -29.98 -22.03 18.27
N ASP A 26 -29.59 -20.80 17.95
CA ASP A 26 -29.36 -20.35 16.57
C ASP A 26 -28.26 -21.22 15.93
N SER A 27 -28.44 -21.69 14.69
CA SER A 27 -27.46 -22.59 14.03
C SER A 27 -26.08 -21.96 13.92
N PHE A 28 -26.02 -20.63 13.82
CA PHE A 28 -24.80 -19.82 13.86
C PHE A 28 -24.02 -19.99 15.19
N GLU A 29 -24.69 -19.83 16.34
CA GLU A 29 -24.03 -19.90 17.64
C GLU A 29 -23.43 -21.27 17.91
N ALA A 30 -24.16 -22.34 17.53
CA ALA A 30 -23.68 -23.71 17.67
C ALA A 30 -22.43 -23.97 16.81
N SER A 31 -22.45 -23.58 15.52
CA SER A 31 -21.31 -23.78 14.62
C SER A 31 -20.09 -22.94 15.02
N LEU A 32 -20.30 -21.70 15.45
CA LEU A 32 -19.19 -20.85 15.89
C LEU A 32 -18.58 -21.34 17.20
N THR A 33 -19.40 -21.85 18.12
CA THR A 33 -18.94 -22.47 19.37
C THR A 33 -18.09 -23.71 19.07
N GLU A 34 -18.55 -24.61 18.19
CA GLU A 34 -17.80 -25.81 17.80
C GLU A 34 -16.44 -25.46 17.16
N LEU A 35 -16.39 -24.43 16.31
CA LEU A 35 -15.15 -23.91 15.72
C LEU A 35 -14.16 -23.46 16.80
N LEU A 36 -14.61 -22.68 17.79
CA LEU A 36 -13.76 -22.13 18.84
C LEU A 36 -13.30 -23.21 19.84
N GLU A 37 -14.15 -24.18 20.16
CA GLU A 37 -13.81 -25.34 21.01
C GLU A 37 -12.80 -26.29 20.35
N GLY A 38 -12.78 -26.34 19.00
CA GLY A 38 -11.85 -27.17 18.24
C GLY A 38 -10.38 -26.71 18.30
N HIS A 39 -10.12 -25.47 18.73
CA HIS A 39 -8.77 -24.90 18.77
C HIS A 39 -7.90 -25.55 19.85
N ARG A 40 -6.65 -25.88 19.52
CA ARG A 40 -5.69 -26.43 20.49
C ARG A 40 -5.02 -25.31 21.29
N GLY A 41 -5.76 -24.77 22.25
CA GLY A 41 -5.34 -23.70 23.15
C GLY A 41 -6.52 -23.24 24.01
N THR A 42 -6.36 -22.09 24.67
CA THR A 42 -7.47 -21.36 25.30
C THR A 42 -7.99 -20.29 24.34
N VAL A 43 -9.32 -20.11 24.29
CA VAL A 43 -9.97 -19.13 23.42
C VAL A 43 -11.04 -18.37 24.21
N ALA A 44 -11.01 -17.05 24.08
CA ALA A 44 -12.11 -16.16 24.46
C ALA A 44 -12.46 -15.27 23.27
N ALA A 45 -13.75 -15.14 22.94
CA ALA A 45 -14.20 -14.36 21.82
C ALA A 45 -15.53 -13.68 22.12
N ALA A 46 -15.75 -12.51 21.51
CA ALA A 46 -17.01 -11.81 21.52
C ALA A 46 -17.20 -11.04 20.22
N ALA A 47 -18.44 -10.89 19.77
CA ALA A 47 -18.82 -10.03 18.66
C ALA A 47 -20.16 -9.36 18.96
N LYS A 48 -20.34 -8.12 18.53
CA LYS A 48 -21.56 -7.35 18.70
C LYS A 48 -21.86 -6.55 17.44
N HIS A 49 -23.03 -6.80 16.85
CA HIS A 49 -23.54 -5.95 15.78
C HIS A 49 -24.13 -4.69 16.42
N LEU A 50 -23.40 -3.58 16.34
CA LEU A 50 -23.67 -2.38 17.12
C LEU A 50 -25.07 -1.78 16.83
N PRO A 51 -25.57 -1.74 15.57
CA PRO A 51 -26.90 -1.20 15.30
C PRO A 51 -28.05 -2.01 15.92
N SER A 52 -27.95 -3.34 15.94
CA SER A 52 -29.04 -4.20 16.45
C SER A 52 -28.87 -4.61 17.91
N GLY A 53 -27.66 -4.44 18.47
CA GLY A 53 -27.31 -4.91 19.80
C GLY A 53 -27.19 -6.44 19.94
N LYS A 54 -27.36 -7.20 18.84
CA LYS A 54 -27.16 -8.66 18.86
C LYS A 54 -25.69 -8.97 19.14
N GLU A 55 -25.45 -9.92 20.03
CA GLU A 55 -24.10 -10.30 20.46
C GLU A 55 -23.89 -11.82 20.43
N PHE A 56 -22.63 -12.21 20.25
CA PHE A 56 -22.10 -13.55 20.47
C PHE A 56 -21.00 -13.47 21.53
N ARG A 57 -20.97 -14.45 22.44
CA ARG A 57 -20.01 -14.51 23.56
C ARG A 57 -19.53 -15.94 23.76
N PHE A 58 -18.21 -16.14 23.80
CA PHE A 58 -17.56 -17.41 24.11
C PHE A 58 -16.42 -17.17 25.09
N ASN A 59 -16.54 -17.66 26.33
CA ASN A 59 -15.61 -17.35 27.44
C ASN A 59 -15.28 -15.85 27.56
N ALA A 60 -16.22 -14.98 27.19
CA ALA A 60 -15.94 -13.59 26.87
C ALA A 60 -15.39 -12.78 28.07
N ASP A 61 -15.69 -13.20 29.29
CA ASP A 61 -15.25 -12.58 30.55
C ASP A 61 -13.98 -13.23 31.15
N GLN A 62 -13.38 -14.21 30.46
CA GLN A 62 -12.13 -14.84 30.89
C GLN A 62 -10.94 -13.89 30.61
N PRO A 63 -10.09 -13.58 31.62
CA PRO A 63 -8.86 -12.83 31.39
C PRO A 63 -7.88 -13.63 30.53
N MET A 64 -7.38 -13.01 29.47
CA MET A 64 -6.50 -13.61 28.46
C MET A 64 -5.28 -12.71 28.21
N PRO A 65 -4.14 -13.27 27.77
CA PRO A 65 -2.99 -12.49 27.34
C PRO A 65 -3.34 -11.67 26.10
N THR A 66 -2.89 -10.40 26.05
CA THR A 66 -3.20 -9.50 24.92
C THR A 66 -2.15 -9.54 23.82
N ALA A 67 -0.92 -9.96 24.14
CA ALA A 67 0.26 -9.58 23.37
C ALA A 67 0.22 -8.06 23.07
N SER A 68 0.41 -7.65 21.81
CA SER A 68 0.35 -6.25 21.38
C SER A 68 -1.04 -5.63 21.29
N LEU A 69 -2.13 -6.38 21.50
CA LEU A 69 -3.49 -5.82 21.50
C LEU A 69 -3.67 -4.74 22.58
N ILE A 70 -2.97 -4.84 23.72
CA ILE A 70 -3.01 -3.85 24.81
C ILE A 70 -2.67 -2.42 24.36
N LYS A 71 -1.98 -2.27 23.22
CA LYS A 71 -1.65 -0.97 22.63
C LYS A 71 -2.89 -0.14 22.29
N LEU A 72 -4.03 -0.78 22.03
CA LEU A 72 -5.32 -0.10 21.88
C LEU A 72 -5.69 0.68 23.16
N SER A 73 -5.56 0.05 24.32
CA SER A 73 -5.84 0.68 25.62
C SER A 73 -4.78 1.74 25.99
N ILE A 74 -3.52 1.54 25.59
CA ILE A 74 -2.46 2.55 25.75
C ILE A 74 -2.81 3.82 24.97
N MET A 75 -3.27 3.67 23.73
CA MET A 75 -3.76 4.80 22.93
C MET A 75 -4.94 5.49 23.64
N ALA A 76 -5.92 4.75 24.14
CA ALA A 76 -7.05 5.33 24.87
C ALA A 76 -6.59 6.16 26.09
N ALA A 77 -5.61 5.67 26.83
CA ALA A 77 -5.01 6.40 27.96
C ALA A 77 -4.23 7.65 27.52
N ALA A 78 -3.58 7.63 26.36
CA ALA A 78 -2.91 8.81 25.79
C ALA A 78 -3.91 9.92 25.44
N PHE A 79 -5.03 9.57 24.78
CA PHE A 79 -6.10 10.53 24.51
C PHE A 79 -6.77 11.04 25.78
N LYS A 80 -6.90 10.20 26.81
CA LYS A 80 -7.39 10.64 28.12
C LYS A 80 -6.42 11.65 28.75
N ALA A 81 -5.12 11.39 28.67
CA ALA A 81 -4.10 12.30 29.17
C ALA A 81 -4.09 13.66 28.44
N GLU A 82 -4.36 13.68 27.13
CA GLU A 82 -4.58 14.92 26.39
C GLU A 82 -5.81 15.67 26.89
N ALA A 83 -6.95 14.98 27.02
CA ALA A 83 -8.20 15.60 27.48
C ALA A 83 -8.08 16.15 28.92
N ASP A 84 -7.28 15.52 29.76
CA ASP A 84 -6.95 15.99 31.11
C ASP A 84 -5.94 17.16 31.10
N GLY A 85 -5.41 17.55 29.94
CA GLY A 85 -4.41 18.61 29.79
C GLY A 85 -3.00 18.23 30.27
N ARG A 86 -2.71 16.93 30.42
CA ARG A 86 -1.40 16.42 30.90
C ARG A 86 -0.35 16.34 29.80
N LEU A 87 -0.77 16.20 28.55
CA LEU A 87 0.07 16.18 27.36
C LEU A 87 -0.69 16.77 26.17
N LYS A 88 -0.02 16.92 25.03
CA LYS A 88 -0.65 17.24 23.74
C LYS A 88 -0.21 16.23 22.70
N MET A 89 -1.10 15.91 21.75
CA MET A 89 -0.75 15.05 20.62
C MET A 89 0.36 15.64 19.72
N SER A 90 0.57 16.96 19.78
CA SER A 90 1.67 17.67 19.11
C SER A 90 3.00 17.67 19.89
N ASP A 91 3.04 17.13 21.11
CA ASP A 91 4.27 17.08 21.88
C ASP A 91 5.29 16.18 21.19
N GLU A 92 6.52 16.66 21.08
CA GLU A 92 7.60 15.95 20.40
C GLU A 92 8.16 14.83 21.29
N VAL A 93 8.17 13.60 20.76
CA VAL A 93 8.88 12.46 21.34
C VAL A 93 10.16 12.21 20.56
N SER A 94 11.29 12.17 21.26
CA SER A 94 12.60 11.95 20.66
C SER A 94 13.07 10.52 20.89
N LEU A 95 13.46 9.85 19.81
CA LEU A 95 14.02 8.50 19.82
C LEU A 95 15.48 8.53 20.30
N LYS A 96 15.81 7.80 21.37
CA LYS A 96 17.18 7.54 21.80
C LYS A 96 17.60 6.11 21.45
N GLU A 97 18.90 5.85 21.45
CA GLU A 97 19.41 4.49 21.19
C GLU A 97 18.95 3.49 22.27
N GLU A 98 18.77 3.93 23.53
CA GLU A 98 18.29 3.08 24.63
C GLU A 98 16.79 2.72 24.57
N ASP A 99 16.01 3.49 23.80
CA ASP A 99 14.57 3.27 23.61
C ASP A 99 14.28 2.14 22.62
N LYS A 100 15.23 1.87 21.71
CA LYS A 100 15.08 0.87 20.64
C LYS A 100 14.97 -0.54 21.21
N VAL A 101 13.86 -1.19 20.91
CA VAL A 101 13.58 -2.59 21.28
C VAL A 101 13.28 -3.44 20.04
N PRO A 102 13.57 -4.75 20.06
CA PRO A 102 13.37 -5.63 18.92
C PRO A 102 11.89 -5.94 18.65
N GLY A 103 11.62 -6.74 17.61
CA GLY A 103 10.28 -7.20 17.24
C GLY A 103 9.61 -6.32 16.18
N SER A 104 8.28 -6.24 16.20
CA SER A 104 7.50 -5.46 15.24
C SER A 104 7.74 -3.96 15.39
N GLY A 105 7.87 -3.26 14.26
CA GLY A 105 8.00 -1.80 14.20
C GLY A 105 8.87 -1.33 13.04
N VAL A 106 8.85 -0.02 12.82
CA VAL A 106 9.66 0.68 11.83
C VAL A 106 10.82 1.44 12.47
N LEU A 107 10.68 1.89 13.73
CA LEU A 107 11.65 2.82 14.35
C LEU A 107 13.02 2.19 14.59
N THR A 108 13.06 0.97 15.11
CA THR A 108 14.32 0.32 15.49
C THR A 108 15.25 0.10 14.31
N GLU A 109 14.71 -0.40 13.20
CA GLU A 109 15.50 -0.84 12.04
C GLU A 109 15.73 0.28 11.00
N ASN A 110 14.82 1.27 10.92
CA ASN A 110 14.84 2.24 9.82
C ASN A 110 15.27 3.65 10.24
N PHE A 111 15.38 3.94 11.55
CA PHE A 111 15.65 5.29 12.04
C PHE A 111 16.79 5.33 13.06
N SER A 112 17.58 6.40 13.01
CA SER A 112 18.67 6.66 13.96
C SER A 112 18.17 7.43 15.18
N ALA A 113 18.83 7.27 16.32
CA ALA A 113 18.57 8.14 17.47
C ALA A 113 18.76 9.62 17.12
N GLY A 114 17.99 10.47 17.78
CA GLY A 114 17.84 11.89 17.49
C GLY A 114 16.67 12.22 16.57
N LEU A 115 15.99 11.22 16.00
CA LEU A 115 14.69 11.43 15.36
C LEU A 115 13.70 11.99 16.40
N SER A 116 12.99 13.04 16.03
CA SER A 116 11.87 13.58 16.81
C SER A 116 10.60 13.52 15.96
N MET A 117 9.48 13.18 16.60
CA MET A 117 8.16 13.18 15.97
C MET A 117 7.07 13.57 16.96
N PRO A 118 5.91 14.06 16.49
CA PRO A 118 4.74 14.25 17.33
C PRO A 118 4.29 12.95 18.00
N LEU A 119 3.79 13.04 19.25
CA LEU A 119 3.21 11.91 19.99
C LEU A 119 2.09 11.22 19.21
N HIS A 120 1.28 11.98 18.46
CA HIS A 120 0.29 11.45 17.52
C HIS A 120 0.88 10.42 16.55
N ASP A 121 2.05 10.71 15.99
CA ASP A 121 2.70 9.85 15.00
C ASP A 121 3.31 8.61 15.67
N ALA A 122 3.84 8.75 16.88
CA ALA A 122 4.27 7.61 17.68
C ALA A 122 3.08 6.67 18.01
N ILE A 123 1.90 7.21 18.33
CA ILE A 123 0.67 6.44 18.52
C ILE A 123 0.25 5.76 17.20
N ARG A 124 0.34 6.47 16.06
CA ARG A 124 0.07 5.88 14.73
C ARG A 124 0.98 4.68 14.46
N LEU A 125 2.29 4.81 14.70
CA LEU A 125 3.24 3.70 14.52
C LEU A 125 2.95 2.54 15.49
N MET A 126 2.62 2.85 16.74
CA MET A 126 2.25 1.88 17.77
C MET A 126 1.02 1.05 17.36
N ILE A 127 0.01 1.65 16.73
CA ILE A 127 -1.22 0.95 16.32
C ILE A 127 -1.05 0.27 14.96
N ALA A 128 -0.66 1.02 13.92
CA ALA A 128 -0.63 0.56 12.53
C ALA A 128 0.40 -0.54 12.28
N PHE A 129 1.64 -0.32 12.72
CA PHE A 129 2.75 -1.25 12.52
C PHE A 129 3.04 -2.10 13.75
N SER A 130 2.24 -1.96 14.81
CA SER A 130 2.50 -2.58 16.10
C SER A 130 3.91 -2.27 16.62
N ASP A 131 4.40 -1.04 16.42
CA ASP A 131 5.80 -0.68 16.71
C ASP A 131 6.10 -0.73 18.21
N ASN A 132 7.04 -1.59 18.62
CA ASN A 132 7.39 -1.81 20.03
C ASN A 132 8.17 -0.64 20.65
N THR A 133 9.02 0.03 19.85
CA THR A 133 9.79 1.18 20.29
C THR A 133 8.86 2.38 20.47
N ALA A 134 7.98 2.65 19.49
CA ALA A 134 6.96 3.67 19.60
C ALA A 134 6.04 3.42 20.80
N THR A 135 5.67 2.16 21.07
CA THR A 135 4.89 1.79 22.26
C THR A 135 5.56 2.27 23.55
N ASN A 136 6.87 2.03 23.70
CA ASN A 136 7.60 2.44 24.90
C ASN A 136 7.71 3.98 25.00
N LEU A 137 7.92 4.67 23.88
CA LEU A 137 7.93 6.14 23.84
C LEU A 137 6.57 6.73 24.26
N VAL A 138 5.46 6.14 23.81
CA VAL A 138 4.11 6.56 24.22
C VAL A 138 3.91 6.27 25.71
N ILE A 139 4.30 5.09 26.21
CA ILE A 139 4.22 4.76 27.64
C ILE A 139 4.99 5.78 28.49
N ASP A 140 6.14 6.27 28.04
CA ASP A 140 6.92 7.27 28.78
C ASP A 140 6.21 8.63 28.88
N GLN A 141 5.42 9.01 27.88
CA GLN A 141 4.64 10.25 27.94
C GLN A 141 3.39 10.10 28.82
N VAL A 142 2.71 8.96 28.72
CA VAL A 142 1.42 8.74 29.40
C VAL A 142 1.61 8.30 30.86
N GLY A 143 2.67 7.55 31.14
CA GLY A 143 2.94 6.87 32.41
C GLY A 143 2.47 5.41 32.40
N LEU A 144 3.32 4.51 32.90
CA LEU A 144 3.05 3.06 32.89
C LEU A 144 1.76 2.64 33.64
N PRO A 145 1.40 3.21 34.81
CA PRO A 145 0.15 2.89 35.50
C PRO A 145 -1.11 3.43 34.81
N ALA A 146 -0.99 4.52 34.04
CA ALA A 146 -2.12 5.30 33.56
C ALA A 146 -3.07 4.51 32.65
N THR A 147 -2.57 3.56 31.87
CA THR A 147 -3.41 2.66 31.07
C THR A 147 -4.33 1.84 31.97
N THR A 148 -3.78 1.19 33.00
CA THR A 148 -4.55 0.35 33.92
C THR A 148 -5.52 1.19 34.75
N GLU A 149 -5.09 2.35 35.24
CA GLU A 149 -5.95 3.27 36.00
C GLU A 149 -7.13 3.77 35.17
N TYR A 150 -6.89 4.12 33.90
CA TYR A 150 -7.97 4.59 33.03
C TYR A 150 -8.95 3.48 32.65
N MET A 151 -8.46 2.26 32.41
CA MET A 151 -9.36 1.13 32.17
C MET A 151 -10.20 0.80 33.41
N GLU A 152 -9.63 0.87 34.62
CA GLU A 152 -10.39 0.74 35.88
C GLU A 152 -11.44 1.86 36.03
N GLU A 153 -11.12 3.11 35.68
CA GLU A 153 -12.06 4.25 35.67
C GLU A 153 -13.26 3.99 34.75
N LEU A 154 -13.04 3.36 33.59
CA LEU A 154 -14.08 2.96 32.65
C LEU A 154 -14.89 1.73 33.09
N GLY A 155 -14.54 1.09 34.20
CA GLY A 155 -15.17 -0.16 34.64
C GLY A 155 -14.65 -1.41 33.94
N LEU A 156 -13.44 -1.36 33.37
CA LEU A 156 -12.77 -2.44 32.62
C LEU A 156 -11.55 -2.99 33.41
N PRO A 157 -11.74 -3.59 34.60
CA PRO A 157 -10.66 -3.89 35.54
C PRO A 157 -9.72 -5.04 35.11
N SER A 158 -10.07 -5.81 34.09
CA SER A 158 -9.23 -6.91 33.58
C SER A 158 -8.25 -6.45 32.50
N THR A 159 -8.55 -5.33 31.85
CA THR A 159 -7.72 -4.66 30.85
C THR A 159 -6.58 -3.92 31.54
N ARG A 160 -5.40 -4.54 31.54
CA ARG A 160 -4.24 -4.04 32.30
C ARG A 160 -2.97 -4.10 31.48
N LEU A 161 -2.19 -3.02 31.54
CA LEU A 161 -0.80 -2.99 31.09
C LEU A 161 0.11 -3.37 32.26
N HIS A 162 0.99 -4.34 32.06
CA HIS A 162 1.82 -4.86 33.15
C HIS A 162 3.25 -4.33 33.15
N ALA A 163 3.83 -4.02 31.98
CA ALA A 163 5.22 -3.63 31.83
C ALA A 163 5.44 -2.89 30.50
N LYS A 164 6.63 -2.29 30.33
CA LYS A 164 7.12 -1.84 29.02
C LYS A 164 7.49 -3.01 28.11
N VAL A 165 7.36 -2.81 26.81
CA VAL A 165 7.64 -3.84 25.79
C VAL A 165 9.12 -4.22 25.83
N PHE A 166 9.43 -5.52 25.86
CA PHE A 166 10.78 -6.08 26.05
C PHE A 166 11.52 -5.65 27.33
N ARG A 167 10.83 -5.04 28.30
CA ARG A 167 11.40 -4.53 29.55
C ARG A 167 10.61 -5.07 30.76
N ARG A 168 10.60 -6.40 30.94
CA ARG A 168 9.84 -7.07 32.03
C ARG A 168 10.24 -6.61 33.43
N ASP A 169 11.46 -6.13 33.59
CA ASP A 169 12.01 -5.51 34.80
C ASP A 169 11.22 -4.26 35.24
N THR A 170 10.49 -3.62 34.32
CA THR A 170 9.63 -2.46 34.62
C THR A 170 8.24 -2.85 35.14
N SER A 171 7.98 -4.14 35.37
CA SER A 171 6.60 -4.58 35.64
C SER A 171 6.02 -4.01 36.94
N ILE A 172 4.83 -3.42 36.82
CA ILE A 172 4.02 -2.93 37.96
C ILE A 172 3.05 -4.00 38.50
N ALA A 173 2.98 -5.18 37.86
CA ALA A 173 2.16 -6.31 38.28
C ALA A 173 2.90 -7.64 38.02
N PRO A 174 3.95 -7.99 38.80
CA PRO A 174 4.85 -9.10 38.49
C PRO A 174 4.20 -10.49 38.43
N GLU A 175 3.12 -10.71 39.19
CA GLU A 175 2.35 -11.96 39.13
C GLU A 175 1.55 -12.06 37.83
N ARG A 176 0.75 -11.04 37.51
CA ARG A 176 0.01 -10.99 36.24
C ARG A 176 0.91 -10.93 35.02
N SER A 177 2.09 -10.31 35.11
CA SER A 177 3.04 -10.29 33.99
C SER A 177 3.65 -11.66 33.73
N ARG A 178 3.81 -12.50 34.77
CA ARG A 178 4.22 -13.91 34.62
C ARG A 178 3.13 -14.75 33.96
N GLU A 179 1.87 -14.48 34.28
CA GLU A 179 0.72 -15.20 33.75
C GLU A 179 0.35 -14.77 32.32
N PHE A 180 0.19 -13.47 32.07
CA PHE A 180 -0.37 -12.93 30.82
C PHE A 180 0.65 -12.18 29.95
N GLY A 181 1.88 -11.99 30.43
CA GLY A 181 2.91 -11.25 29.70
C GLY A 181 2.73 -9.74 29.76
N LEU A 182 2.71 -9.08 28.59
CA LEU A 182 2.72 -7.61 28.46
C LEU A 182 1.46 -6.95 29.05
N GLY A 183 0.31 -7.59 28.85
CA GLY A 183 -0.97 -7.10 29.32
C GLY A 183 -2.02 -8.22 29.30
N SER A 184 -3.15 -7.94 29.91
CA SER A 184 -4.31 -8.82 29.95
C SER A 184 -5.58 -8.05 29.61
N THR A 185 -6.60 -8.74 29.11
CA THR A 185 -7.96 -8.21 28.90
C THR A 185 -8.97 -9.35 28.89
N THR A 186 -10.27 -9.04 28.88
CA THR A 186 -11.33 -9.95 28.44
C THR A 186 -11.86 -9.55 27.07
N ALA A 187 -12.57 -10.44 26.39
CA ALA A 187 -13.22 -10.11 25.12
C ALA A 187 -14.38 -9.13 25.34
N SER A 188 -15.14 -9.28 26.42
CA SER A 188 -16.22 -8.37 26.82
C SER A 188 -15.75 -6.93 27.01
N GLU A 189 -14.65 -6.72 27.73
CA GLU A 189 -14.13 -5.37 28.00
C GLU A 189 -13.63 -4.69 26.72
N MET A 190 -13.06 -5.46 25.78
CA MET A 190 -12.68 -4.93 24.47
C MET A 190 -13.89 -4.53 23.63
N ILE A 191 -14.97 -5.31 23.63
CA ILE A 191 -16.23 -4.94 22.94
C ILE A 191 -16.78 -3.64 23.51
N GLU A 192 -16.82 -3.49 24.84
CA GLU A 192 -17.32 -2.28 25.48
C GLU A 192 -16.47 -1.04 25.14
N LEU A 193 -15.14 -1.18 25.14
CA LEU A 193 -14.24 -0.10 24.74
C LEU A 193 -14.43 0.29 23.27
N LEU A 194 -14.55 -0.69 22.37
CA LEU A 194 -14.77 -0.49 20.94
C LEU A 194 -16.14 0.12 20.64
N GLU A 195 -17.18 -0.26 21.38
CA GLU A 195 -18.51 0.35 21.28
C GLU A 195 -18.46 1.83 21.64
N GLN A 196 -17.76 2.21 22.71
CA GLN A 196 -17.59 3.63 23.08
C GLN A 196 -16.81 4.43 22.03
N ILE A 197 -15.79 3.83 21.40
CA ILE A 197 -15.05 4.43 20.28
C ILE A 197 -15.98 4.62 19.07
N ASN A 198 -16.71 3.57 18.68
CA ASN A 198 -17.65 3.61 17.56
C ASN A 198 -18.71 4.70 17.76
N ASP A 199 -19.32 4.75 18.94
CA ASP A 199 -20.39 5.69 19.27
C ASP A 199 -19.92 7.14 19.44
N ARG A 200 -18.62 7.40 19.31
CA ARG A 200 -17.99 8.70 19.51
C ARG A 200 -18.19 9.24 20.94
N LYS A 201 -18.19 8.33 21.91
CA LYS A 201 -18.45 8.60 23.34
C LYS A 201 -17.21 8.44 24.21
N LEU A 202 -16.17 7.72 23.76
CA LEU A 202 -14.95 7.56 24.53
C LEU A 202 -14.20 8.90 24.61
N ILE A 203 -14.20 9.51 25.80
CA ILE A 203 -13.60 10.83 26.15
C ILE A 203 -14.31 12.01 25.49
N SER A 204 -14.33 12.05 24.15
CA SER A 204 -15.02 13.02 23.34
C SER A 204 -15.19 12.48 21.92
N SER A 205 -16.12 13.07 21.15
CA SER A 205 -16.33 12.68 19.76
C SER A 205 -15.05 12.81 18.91
N GLN A 206 -14.28 13.87 19.11
CA GLN A 206 -13.02 14.09 18.41
C GLN A 206 -11.95 13.05 18.80
N ALA A 207 -11.82 12.73 20.08
CA ALA A 207 -10.85 11.73 20.54
C ALA A 207 -11.22 10.32 20.05
N SER A 208 -12.50 9.96 20.12
CA SER A 208 -12.99 8.69 19.57
C SER A 208 -12.78 8.57 18.07
N GLU A 209 -13.05 9.64 17.30
CA GLU A 209 -12.75 9.66 15.86
C GLU A 209 -11.26 9.46 15.60
N ALA A 210 -10.39 10.18 16.32
CA ALA A 210 -8.94 10.03 16.15
C ALA A 210 -8.47 8.60 16.49
N MET A 211 -8.97 8.00 17.57
CA MET A 211 -8.67 6.61 17.94
C MET A 211 -9.15 5.62 16.87
N TYR A 212 -10.36 5.81 16.35
CA TYR A 212 -10.91 5.00 15.26
C TYR A 212 -10.03 5.13 13.99
N GLN A 213 -9.58 6.34 13.64
CA GLN A 213 -8.67 6.56 12.53
C GLN A 213 -7.32 5.86 12.73
N HIS A 214 -6.77 5.84 13.95
CA HIS A 214 -5.55 5.08 14.25
C HIS A 214 -5.73 3.59 14.03
N LEU A 215 -6.86 3.01 14.49
CA LEU A 215 -7.21 1.61 14.28
C LEU A 215 -7.38 1.27 12.79
N LEU A 216 -7.99 2.16 11.99
CA LEU A 216 -8.11 1.99 10.54
C LEU A 216 -6.79 1.95 9.78
N ALA A 217 -5.70 2.47 10.33
CA ALA A 217 -4.38 2.36 9.68
C ALA A 217 -3.68 1.02 9.94
N CYS A 218 -4.25 0.12 10.73
CA CYS A 218 -3.75 -1.24 10.79
C CYS A 218 -4.22 -2.00 9.55
N GLU A 219 -3.35 -2.14 8.56
CA GLU A 219 -3.64 -2.81 7.27
C GLU A 219 -3.41 -4.33 7.32
N SER A 220 -3.30 -4.91 8.53
CA SER A 220 -2.95 -6.32 8.72
C SER A 220 -4.08 -7.24 8.28
N ARG A 221 -3.92 -7.95 7.15
CA ARG A 221 -4.91 -8.93 6.65
C ARG A 221 -4.77 -10.37 7.16
N SER A 222 -3.90 -10.65 8.14
CA SER A 222 -3.55 -12.04 8.50
C SER A 222 -4.58 -12.78 9.38
N LYS A 223 -5.45 -12.06 10.12
CA LYS A 223 -6.40 -12.62 11.12
C LYS A 223 -7.85 -12.37 10.73
N VAL A 224 -8.64 -11.68 11.55
CA VAL A 224 -10.07 -11.43 11.31
C VAL A 224 -10.35 -10.87 9.90
N PRO A 225 -9.53 -9.96 9.33
CA PRO A 225 -9.78 -9.46 7.98
C PRO A 225 -9.49 -10.44 6.83
N ARG A 226 -8.80 -11.57 7.08
CA ARG A 226 -8.22 -12.44 6.04
C ARG A 226 -9.25 -12.95 5.03
N TYR A 227 -10.41 -13.38 5.52
CA TYR A 227 -11.48 -13.96 4.70
C TYR A 227 -12.67 -13.03 4.50
N LEU A 228 -12.53 -11.77 4.90
CA LEU A 228 -13.52 -10.75 4.56
C LEU A 228 -13.34 -10.33 3.09
N PRO A 229 -14.40 -9.81 2.45
CA PRO A 229 -14.27 -9.19 1.13
C PRO A 229 -13.12 -8.17 1.12
N GLU A 230 -12.38 -8.10 0.00
CA GLU A 230 -11.11 -7.37 -0.11
C GLU A 230 -11.23 -5.91 0.35
N ASP A 231 -12.33 -5.25 -0.02
CA ASP A 231 -12.64 -3.85 0.33
C ASP A 231 -13.23 -3.62 1.73
N THR A 232 -13.41 -4.65 2.56
CA THR A 232 -14.07 -4.51 3.87
C THR A 232 -13.18 -3.73 4.84
N PRO A 233 -13.57 -2.51 5.27
CA PRO A 233 -12.78 -1.75 6.24
C PRO A 233 -12.82 -2.44 7.60
N VAL A 234 -11.64 -2.58 8.23
CA VAL A 234 -11.52 -3.12 9.58
C VAL A 234 -10.65 -2.18 10.41
N ALA A 235 -11.27 -1.48 11.36
CA ALA A 235 -10.58 -0.64 12.33
C ALA A 235 -10.14 -1.53 13.50
N HIS A 236 -8.92 -2.07 13.48
CA HIS A 236 -8.51 -3.09 14.45
C HIS A 236 -7.08 -2.96 14.96
N LYS A 237 -6.76 -3.75 15.97
CA LYS A 237 -5.40 -3.94 16.47
C LYS A 237 -5.12 -5.41 16.70
N THR A 238 -4.06 -5.91 16.08
CA THR A 238 -3.59 -7.29 16.27
C THR A 238 -2.62 -7.43 17.45
N GLY A 239 -2.44 -8.65 17.95
CA GLY A 239 -1.40 -9.02 18.90
C GLY A 239 -0.88 -10.44 18.65
N SER A 240 0.43 -10.61 18.64
CA SER A 240 1.06 -11.95 18.48
C SER A 240 2.29 -12.11 19.35
N VAL A 241 2.37 -13.22 20.08
CA VAL A 241 3.57 -13.80 20.70
C VAL A 241 3.46 -15.31 20.60
N SER A 242 4.53 -16.11 20.62
CA SER A 242 4.48 -17.55 20.30
C SER A 242 3.25 -18.32 20.83
N ALA A 243 2.87 -18.15 22.10
CA ALA A 243 1.74 -18.84 22.74
C ALA A 243 0.36 -18.14 22.63
N ALA A 244 0.27 -16.93 22.05
CA ALA A 244 -0.98 -16.15 21.96
C ALA A 244 -1.12 -15.40 20.62
N ARG A 245 -2.34 -15.38 20.08
CA ARG A 245 -2.76 -14.55 18.94
C ARG A 245 -4.06 -13.85 19.30
N CYS A 246 -4.12 -12.55 19.04
CA CYS A 246 -5.23 -11.70 19.44
C CYS A 246 -5.58 -10.76 18.29
N ASP A 247 -6.86 -10.41 18.19
CA ASP A 247 -7.35 -9.37 17.28
C ASP A 247 -8.63 -8.77 17.87
N ALA A 248 -8.75 -7.45 17.88
CA ALA A 248 -9.97 -6.77 18.27
C ALA A 248 -10.13 -5.47 17.49
N GLY A 249 -11.38 -5.16 17.13
CA GLY A 249 -11.67 -4.02 16.28
C GLY A 249 -13.13 -3.91 15.88
N ILE A 250 -13.38 -3.08 14.87
CA ILE A 250 -14.69 -2.86 14.26
C ILE A 250 -14.60 -3.22 12.79
N ILE A 251 -15.45 -4.15 12.33
CA ILE A 251 -15.66 -4.44 10.92
C ILE A 251 -16.79 -3.55 10.41
N GLU A 252 -16.53 -2.78 9.35
CA GLU A 252 -17.58 -2.04 8.66
C GLU A 252 -18.30 -2.98 7.69
N SER A 253 -19.56 -3.30 7.99
CA SER A 253 -20.38 -4.21 7.18
C SER A 253 -21.57 -3.49 6.53
N PRO A 254 -22.19 -4.06 5.47
CA PRO A 254 -23.41 -3.52 4.87
C PRO A 254 -24.57 -3.25 5.83
N LYS A 255 -24.70 -4.04 6.90
CA LYS A 255 -25.74 -3.87 7.93
C LYS A 255 -25.33 -2.93 9.07
N GLY A 256 -24.08 -2.47 9.05
CA GLY A 256 -23.48 -1.56 10.02
C GLY A 256 -22.31 -2.19 10.77
N PRO A 257 -21.70 -1.45 11.70
CA PRO A 257 -20.45 -1.85 12.33
C PRO A 257 -20.63 -3.05 13.26
N ILE A 258 -19.67 -3.98 13.18
CA ILE A 258 -19.56 -5.16 14.04
C ILE A 258 -18.32 -5.00 14.89
N ALA A 259 -18.47 -4.75 16.19
CA ALA A 259 -17.36 -4.83 17.12
C ALA A 259 -17.01 -6.29 17.36
N PHE A 260 -15.72 -6.63 17.37
CA PHE A 260 -15.23 -7.99 17.59
C PHE A 260 -14.01 -8.00 18.49
N CYS A 261 -13.81 -9.11 19.19
CA CYS A 261 -12.57 -9.43 19.89
C CYS A 261 -12.39 -10.95 19.89
N ILE A 262 -11.22 -11.43 19.47
CA ILE A 262 -10.80 -12.83 19.63
C ILE A 262 -9.42 -12.88 20.27
N LEU A 263 -9.31 -13.68 21.33
CA LEU A 263 -8.12 -13.84 22.16
C LEU A 263 -7.80 -15.32 22.24
N THR A 264 -6.58 -15.69 21.88
CA THR A 264 -6.08 -17.06 22.06
C THR A 264 -4.87 -17.07 22.98
N GLY A 265 -4.74 -18.12 23.79
CA GLY A 265 -3.63 -18.36 24.71
C GLY A 265 -3.26 -19.83 24.74
N ASP A 266 -2.11 -20.15 25.34
CA ASP A 266 -1.59 -21.53 25.45
C ASP A 266 -1.63 -22.34 24.14
N ASN A 267 -1.51 -21.65 23.00
CA ASN A 267 -1.62 -22.22 21.66
C ASN A 267 -0.60 -23.34 21.48
N LYS A 268 -0.99 -24.49 20.95
CA LYS A 268 -0.02 -25.56 20.64
C LYS A 268 0.82 -25.27 19.41
N ASP A 269 0.26 -24.56 18.43
CA ASP A 269 0.99 -24.11 17.26
C ASP A 269 1.70 -22.77 17.53
N HIS A 270 3.03 -22.83 17.65
CA HIS A 270 3.91 -21.68 17.87
C HIS A 270 4.54 -21.16 16.58
N SER A 271 4.17 -21.69 15.41
CA SER A 271 4.71 -21.25 14.12
C SER A 271 4.36 -19.77 13.84
N TRP A 272 5.18 -19.14 13.00
CA TRP A 272 4.95 -17.80 12.50
C TRP A 272 4.60 -17.86 11.02
N GLY A 273 3.62 -17.07 10.60
CA GLY A 273 3.12 -17.02 9.24
C GLY A 273 1.63 -17.28 9.17
N ASP A 274 1.13 -17.18 7.94
CA ASP A 274 -0.29 -17.16 7.59
C ASP A 274 -1.03 -18.49 7.77
N GLU A 275 -0.28 -19.58 7.90
CA GLU A 275 -0.80 -20.94 8.11
C GLU A 275 -0.94 -21.30 9.60
N ASN A 276 -0.65 -20.36 10.51
CA ASN A 276 -0.75 -20.62 11.95
C ASN A 276 -2.21 -20.87 12.37
N GLU A 277 -2.44 -21.94 13.15
CA GLU A 277 -3.77 -22.40 13.55
C GLU A 277 -4.62 -21.31 14.20
N ALA A 278 -4.04 -20.48 15.08
CA ALA A 278 -4.77 -19.42 15.77
C ALA A 278 -5.04 -18.19 14.88
N GLU A 279 -4.23 -17.95 13.85
CA GLU A 279 -4.51 -16.88 12.87
C GLU A 279 -5.65 -17.30 11.92
N LEU A 280 -5.64 -18.55 11.47
CA LEU A 280 -6.73 -19.14 10.69
C LEU A 280 -8.04 -19.20 11.48
N LEU A 281 -7.99 -19.55 12.78
CA LEU A 281 -9.16 -19.49 13.66
C LEU A 281 -9.75 -18.07 13.71
N ALA A 282 -8.92 -17.05 13.87
CA ALA A 282 -9.38 -15.66 13.87
C ALA A 282 -9.99 -15.24 12.52
N ALA A 283 -9.43 -15.72 11.41
CA ALA A 283 -9.96 -15.49 10.08
C ALA A 283 -11.35 -16.12 9.88
N GLU A 284 -11.53 -17.39 10.28
CA GLU A 284 -12.82 -18.08 10.21
C GLU A 284 -13.86 -17.47 11.16
N PHE A 285 -13.45 -17.06 12.36
CA PHE A 285 -14.29 -16.29 13.27
C PHE A 285 -14.77 -14.98 12.61
N GLY A 286 -13.85 -14.22 12.00
CA GLY A 286 -14.16 -13.00 11.27
C GLY A 286 -15.18 -13.20 10.14
N LYS A 287 -14.97 -14.23 9.31
CA LYS A 287 -15.88 -14.62 8.24
C LYS A 287 -17.26 -14.99 8.76
N ALA A 288 -17.34 -15.76 9.84
CA ALA A 288 -18.60 -16.20 10.43
C ALA A 288 -19.42 -15.00 10.93
N ILE A 289 -18.81 -14.11 11.73
CA ILE A 289 -19.51 -12.93 12.27
C ILE A 289 -19.90 -11.95 11.16
N TYR A 290 -19.07 -11.78 10.12
CA TYR A 290 -19.38 -10.93 8.98
C TYR A 290 -20.54 -11.48 8.15
N THR A 291 -20.56 -12.78 7.89
CA THR A 291 -21.65 -13.41 7.13
C THR A 291 -22.98 -13.29 7.89
N HIS A 292 -22.97 -13.61 9.18
CA HIS A 292 -24.18 -13.62 10.00
C HIS A 292 -24.73 -12.22 10.30
N TYR A 293 -23.87 -11.28 10.71
CA TYR A 293 -24.32 -9.93 11.08
C TYR A 293 -24.30 -8.94 9.93
N GLY A 294 -23.42 -9.13 8.94
CA GLY A 294 -23.10 -8.13 7.93
C GLY A 294 -23.79 -8.30 6.57
N THR A 295 -24.36 -9.46 6.27
CA THR A 295 -25.03 -9.73 4.98
C THR A 295 -26.49 -10.17 5.14
N ASP A 296 -27.32 -9.95 4.13
CA ASP A 296 -28.56 -10.71 3.96
C ASP A 296 -28.18 -12.08 3.37
N GLU A 297 -28.73 -13.18 3.89
CA GLU A 297 -28.31 -14.56 3.55
C GLU A 297 -28.38 -14.90 2.03
N ASP A 298 -28.93 -14.03 1.19
CA ASP A 298 -29.04 -14.20 -0.28
C ASP A 298 -28.72 -12.94 -1.13
N ALA A 299 -28.06 -11.90 -0.59
CA ALA A 299 -27.79 -10.67 -1.38
C ALA A 299 -26.36 -10.60 -1.96
N PRO A 300 -26.17 -10.35 -3.27
CA PRO A 300 -24.86 -10.00 -3.80
C PRO A 300 -24.36 -8.69 -3.16
N ALA A 301 -23.07 -8.66 -2.81
CA ALA A 301 -22.43 -7.62 -2.00
C ALA A 301 -22.75 -6.20 -2.50
N ALA A 302 -23.52 -5.46 -1.69
CA ALA A 302 -23.84 -4.06 -1.95
C ALA A 302 -22.78 -3.13 -1.34
N VAL A 303 -22.32 -2.20 -2.18
CA VAL A 303 -21.31 -1.16 -1.91
C VAL A 303 -21.77 -0.20 -0.80
N VAL A 304 -21.08 -0.20 0.34
CA VAL A 304 -21.21 0.85 1.37
C VAL A 304 -20.27 2.00 1.02
N ALA A 305 -20.76 3.23 1.15
CA ALA A 305 -20.10 4.48 0.77
C ALA A 305 -18.71 4.67 1.43
N ARG A 306 -17.66 4.19 0.75
CA ARG A 306 -16.25 4.26 1.14
C ARG A 306 -15.73 5.70 1.09
N VAL A 307 -15.19 6.24 2.19
CA VAL A 307 -14.43 7.51 2.13
C VAL A 307 -13.08 7.22 1.48
N LEU A 308 -12.79 7.82 0.32
CA LEU A 308 -11.52 7.61 -0.38
C LEU A 308 -10.52 8.72 -0.08
N LYS A 309 -9.28 8.38 0.24
CA LYS A 309 -8.19 9.31 0.54
C LYS A 309 -6.86 8.75 0.05
N VAL A 310 -5.76 9.51 0.21
CA VAL A 310 -4.44 9.05 -0.25
C VAL A 310 -4.09 7.68 0.32
N GLY A 311 -3.72 6.75 -0.55
CA GLY A 311 -3.43 5.35 -0.21
C GLY A 311 -4.62 4.40 -0.37
N ALA A 312 -5.82 4.89 -0.65
CA ALA A 312 -6.93 4.02 -1.06
C ALA A 312 -6.68 3.50 -2.48
N ASP A 313 -7.01 2.23 -2.74
CA ASP A 313 -6.91 1.67 -4.08
C ASP A 313 -8.13 0.82 -4.50
N GLY A 314 -8.17 0.41 -5.77
CA GLY A 314 -9.17 -0.49 -6.35
C GLY A 314 -10.18 0.18 -7.29
N THR A 315 -11.15 -0.61 -7.78
CA THR A 315 -12.09 -0.23 -8.85
C THR A 315 -12.97 0.98 -8.52
N LEU A 316 -13.24 1.25 -7.24
CA LEU A 316 -13.94 2.46 -6.80
C LEU A 316 -13.07 3.71 -6.93
N VAL A 317 -11.77 3.59 -6.69
CA VAL A 317 -10.79 4.66 -6.92
C VAL A 317 -10.63 4.90 -8.41
N GLU A 318 -10.60 3.86 -9.24
CA GLU A 318 -10.64 4.02 -10.70
C GLU A 318 -11.90 4.77 -11.13
N SER A 319 -13.06 4.36 -10.61
CA SER A 319 -14.34 5.00 -10.91
C SER A 319 -14.38 6.46 -10.43
N LEU A 320 -13.76 6.75 -9.28
CA LEU A 320 -13.55 8.12 -8.80
C LEU A 320 -12.64 8.91 -9.74
N GLN A 321 -11.47 8.37 -10.11
CA GLN A 321 -10.50 9.04 -10.98
C GLN A 321 -11.13 9.34 -12.35
N ARG A 322 -11.90 8.39 -12.91
CA ARG A 322 -12.72 8.57 -14.12
C ARG A 322 -13.73 9.71 -13.94
N THR A 323 -14.46 9.69 -12.82
CA THR A 323 -15.49 10.71 -12.52
C THR A 323 -14.87 12.10 -12.33
N LEU A 324 -13.74 12.23 -11.64
CA LEU A 324 -13.00 13.47 -11.46
C LEU A 324 -12.45 14.01 -12.79
N ASN A 325 -11.92 13.14 -13.64
CA ASN A 325 -11.47 13.50 -14.99
C ASN A 325 -12.58 14.13 -15.84
N LYS A 326 -13.82 13.66 -15.68
CA LYS A 326 -14.99 14.15 -16.40
C LYS A 326 -15.57 15.45 -15.81
N GLN A 327 -15.60 15.58 -14.49
CA GLN A 327 -16.37 16.63 -13.81
C GLN A 327 -15.57 17.91 -13.51
N LEU A 328 -14.24 17.84 -13.38
CA LEU A 328 -13.41 19.02 -13.16
C LEU A 328 -13.22 19.84 -14.45
N LYS A 329 -13.24 21.17 -14.37
CA LYS A 329 -12.91 22.06 -15.49
C LYS A 329 -11.82 23.07 -15.11
N PRO A 330 -10.61 23.00 -15.69
CA PRO A 330 -10.13 21.99 -16.66
C PRO A 330 -9.90 20.61 -16.03
N SER A 331 -9.92 19.54 -16.84
CA SER A 331 -9.71 18.16 -16.36
C SER A 331 -8.32 17.96 -15.71
N PRO A 332 -8.23 17.17 -14.62
CA PRO A 332 -6.96 16.85 -13.95
C PRO A 332 -6.10 15.82 -14.71
N GLU A 333 -6.65 15.13 -15.74
CA GLU A 333 -5.96 14.11 -16.54
C GLU A 333 -5.32 12.98 -15.71
N LEU A 334 -5.99 12.54 -14.65
CA LEU A 334 -5.58 11.41 -13.81
C LEU A 334 -5.49 10.12 -14.64
N SER A 335 -4.54 9.25 -14.30
CA SER A 335 -4.60 7.83 -14.69
C SER A 335 -5.69 7.16 -13.87
N ALA A 336 -6.56 6.36 -14.47
CA ALA A 336 -7.54 5.55 -13.75
C ALA A 336 -6.90 4.20 -13.37
N ASP A 337 -5.79 4.29 -12.64
CA ASP A 337 -4.96 3.16 -12.21
C ASP A 337 -5.46 2.52 -10.92
N GLY A 338 -6.53 3.07 -10.34
CA GLY A 338 -7.08 2.60 -9.10
C GLY A 338 -6.22 2.95 -7.91
N ASP A 339 -5.20 3.81 -8.03
CA ASP A 339 -4.38 4.27 -6.91
C ASP A 339 -4.75 5.73 -6.53
N PHE A 340 -5.26 5.92 -5.33
CA PHE A 340 -5.54 7.24 -4.80
C PHE A 340 -4.23 7.83 -4.31
N GLY A 341 -3.40 8.29 -5.25
CA GLY A 341 -2.16 8.98 -4.94
C GLY A 341 -2.34 10.49 -4.68
N PRO A 342 -1.24 11.22 -4.43
CA PRO A 342 -1.25 12.69 -4.29
C PRO A 342 -1.84 13.44 -5.50
N ASN A 343 -1.85 12.83 -6.68
CA ASN A 343 -2.52 13.39 -7.87
C ASN A 343 -4.04 13.35 -7.74
N THR A 344 -4.58 12.18 -7.38
CA THR A 344 -6.01 11.96 -7.13
C THR A 344 -6.50 12.87 -6.01
N GLN A 345 -5.73 12.99 -4.92
CA GLN A 345 -6.03 13.91 -3.82
C GLN A 345 -6.13 15.38 -4.26
N ARG A 346 -5.15 15.86 -5.04
CA ARG A 346 -5.18 17.23 -5.57
C ARG A 346 -6.39 17.48 -6.46
N ALA A 347 -6.79 16.48 -7.25
CA ALA A 347 -7.99 16.56 -8.07
C ALA A 347 -9.27 16.59 -7.21
N VAL A 348 -9.34 15.81 -6.14
CA VAL A 348 -10.45 15.84 -5.17
C VAL A 348 -10.55 17.21 -4.50
N ILE A 349 -9.43 17.78 -4.02
CA ILE A 349 -9.40 19.14 -3.45
C ILE A 349 -9.92 20.17 -4.46
N ALA A 350 -9.48 20.07 -5.71
CA ALA A 350 -9.92 20.98 -6.76
C ALA A 350 -11.41 20.82 -7.08
N PHE A 351 -11.93 19.59 -7.06
CA PHE A 351 -13.34 19.28 -7.30
C PHE A 351 -14.19 19.87 -6.18
N GLN A 352 -13.80 19.64 -4.93
CA GLN A 352 -14.48 20.15 -3.75
C GLN A 352 -14.59 21.68 -3.80
N LYS A 353 -13.50 22.39 -4.14
CA LYS A 353 -13.54 23.85 -4.35
C LYS A 353 -14.51 24.25 -5.46
N GLN A 354 -14.54 23.53 -6.59
CA GLN A 354 -15.45 23.80 -7.70
C GLN A 354 -16.92 23.54 -7.33
N ALA A 355 -17.17 22.51 -6.53
CA ALA A 355 -18.50 22.08 -6.12
C ALA A 355 -19.02 22.79 -4.85
N GLY A 356 -18.23 23.66 -4.23
CA GLY A 356 -18.60 24.31 -2.97
C GLY A 356 -18.61 23.39 -1.76
N VAL A 357 -17.88 22.27 -1.82
CA VAL A 357 -17.65 21.30 -0.73
C VAL A 357 -16.36 21.64 -0.01
N GLU A 358 -16.26 21.32 1.28
CA GLU A 358 -15.03 21.55 2.06
C GLU A 358 -13.82 20.85 1.39
N PRO A 359 -12.71 21.56 1.12
CA PRO A 359 -11.62 21.05 0.30
C PRO A 359 -10.64 20.18 1.10
N THR A 360 -11.13 19.08 1.66
CA THR A 360 -10.39 18.15 2.53
C THR A 360 -9.40 17.27 1.77
N GLY A 361 -9.62 17.06 0.47
CA GLY A 361 -8.87 16.10 -0.34
C GLY A 361 -9.24 14.65 -0.12
N GLU A 362 -10.25 14.39 0.71
CA GLU A 362 -10.86 13.08 0.91
C GLU A 362 -12.26 13.07 0.30
N VAL A 363 -12.62 11.97 -0.34
CA VAL A 363 -13.95 11.80 -0.94
C VAL A 363 -14.89 11.24 0.11
N GLY A 364 -15.36 12.14 0.99
CA GLY A 364 -16.37 11.85 1.98
C GLY A 364 -17.81 11.87 1.41
N PRO A 365 -18.83 11.61 2.23
CA PRO A 365 -20.24 11.54 1.80
C PRO A 365 -20.72 12.77 1.01
N ASP A 366 -20.29 13.96 1.41
CA ASP A 366 -20.66 15.20 0.72
C ASP A 366 -19.97 15.35 -0.63
N THR A 367 -18.73 14.85 -0.74
CA THR A 367 -18.01 14.81 -2.01
C THR A 367 -18.62 13.77 -2.95
N TRP A 368 -19.00 12.60 -2.44
CA TRP A 368 -19.74 11.61 -3.23
C TRP A 368 -21.08 12.11 -3.72
N ARG A 369 -21.85 12.78 -2.85
CA ARG A 369 -23.12 13.37 -3.22
C ARG A 369 -22.95 14.45 -4.30
N ALA A 370 -21.87 15.23 -4.21
CA ALA A 370 -21.52 16.24 -5.21
C ALA A 370 -21.01 15.63 -6.53
N LEU A 371 -20.27 14.52 -6.47
CA LEU A 371 -19.80 13.77 -7.65
C LEU A 371 -20.96 13.12 -8.42
N GLY A 372 -22.01 12.68 -7.72
CA GLY A 372 -23.14 11.99 -8.34
C GLY A 372 -22.77 10.57 -8.80
N PRO A 373 -23.51 9.97 -9.75
CA PRO A 373 -23.23 8.63 -10.26
C PRO A 373 -21.80 8.50 -10.79
N LEU A 374 -21.10 7.46 -10.34
CA LEU A 374 -19.72 7.21 -10.76
C LEU A 374 -19.66 6.69 -12.19
N VAL A 375 -18.62 7.11 -12.89
CA VAL A 375 -18.24 6.58 -14.19
C VAL A 375 -17.51 5.25 -13.95
N THR A 376 -18.24 4.15 -14.04
CA THR A 376 -17.76 2.78 -13.71
C THR A 376 -17.11 2.05 -14.87
N GLU A 377 -17.35 2.52 -16.10
CA GLU A 377 -16.68 2.07 -17.31
C GLU A 377 -15.80 3.21 -17.81
N ASP A 378 -14.66 2.92 -18.42
CA ASP A 378 -13.88 3.96 -19.08
C ASP A 378 -14.79 4.70 -20.06
N GLU A 379 -14.77 6.04 -20.02
CA GLU A 379 -15.13 6.73 -21.25
C GLU A 379 -14.21 6.17 -22.33
N PRO A 380 -14.75 5.69 -23.46
CA PRO A 380 -13.94 5.03 -24.47
C PRO A 380 -12.71 5.89 -24.71
N THR A 381 -11.53 5.30 -24.45
CA THR A 381 -10.26 6.01 -24.56
C THR A 381 -10.30 6.77 -25.87
N PRO A 382 -10.21 8.12 -25.83
CA PRO A 382 -10.53 8.94 -26.98
C PRO A 382 -9.66 8.48 -28.15
N GLU A 383 -10.22 8.59 -29.35
CA GLU A 383 -9.48 8.30 -30.58
C GLU A 383 -8.08 8.94 -30.51
N PRO A 384 -7.01 8.24 -30.93
CA PRO A 384 -5.64 8.71 -30.75
C PRO A 384 -5.41 10.18 -31.15
N ALA A 385 -6.04 10.62 -32.24
CA ALA A 385 -5.98 12.02 -32.69
C ALA A 385 -6.54 13.03 -31.66
N VAL A 386 -7.63 12.68 -30.97
CA VAL A 386 -8.26 13.52 -29.94
C VAL A 386 -7.41 13.54 -28.67
N ALA A 387 -6.90 12.38 -28.24
CA ALA A 387 -6.01 12.29 -27.08
C ALA A 387 -4.77 13.19 -27.26
N MET A 388 -4.14 13.11 -28.44
CA MET A 388 -2.93 13.85 -28.77
C MET A 388 -3.16 15.37 -28.90
N ALA A 389 -4.37 15.80 -29.27
CA ALA A 389 -4.71 17.22 -29.34
C ALA A 389 -4.83 17.92 -27.97
N GLY A 390 -5.01 17.15 -26.89
CA GLY A 390 -5.18 17.67 -25.52
C GLY A 390 -3.90 18.09 -24.80
N LEU A 391 -2.72 17.92 -25.41
CA LEU A 391 -1.45 18.11 -24.72
C LEU A 391 -1.24 19.58 -24.29
N LYS A 392 -1.13 19.82 -22.98
CA LYS A 392 -0.86 21.15 -22.41
C LYS A 392 0.46 21.72 -22.93
N LYS A 393 0.51 23.04 -23.16
CA LYS A 393 1.77 23.75 -23.44
C LYS A 393 2.78 23.56 -22.31
N LYS A 394 4.08 23.63 -22.62
CA LYS A 394 5.13 23.56 -21.60
C LYS A 394 5.10 24.83 -20.75
N ASP A 395 5.38 24.67 -19.45
CA ASP A 395 5.65 25.77 -18.55
C ASP A 395 6.98 26.45 -18.92
N PRO A 396 7.14 27.75 -18.63
CA PRO A 396 8.40 28.46 -18.88
C PRO A 396 9.59 27.81 -18.18
N ALA A 397 10.76 27.97 -18.76
CA ALA A 397 11.98 27.37 -18.22
C ALA A 397 12.34 27.91 -16.82
N ASP A 398 12.89 27.04 -15.97
CA ASP A 398 13.18 27.37 -14.57
C ASP A 398 14.12 28.58 -14.38
N THR A 399 13.95 29.30 -13.28
CA THR A 399 14.91 30.33 -12.85
C THR A 399 16.21 29.70 -12.38
N LEU A 400 17.35 30.37 -12.49
CA LEU A 400 18.66 29.82 -12.09
C LEU A 400 18.99 29.99 -10.59
N ALA A 401 18.04 30.43 -9.77
CA ALA A 401 18.24 30.65 -8.34
C ALA A 401 17.95 29.40 -7.49
N GLY A 402 18.67 29.24 -6.37
CA GLY A 402 18.41 28.25 -5.32
C GLY A 402 19.64 27.42 -4.92
N PRO A 403 19.76 27.00 -3.64
CA PRO A 403 20.88 26.16 -3.20
C PRO A 403 20.74 24.71 -3.71
N PRO A 404 21.84 23.96 -3.89
CA PRO A 404 21.80 22.56 -4.33
C PRO A 404 21.47 21.61 -3.16
N ILE A 405 20.41 21.91 -2.40
CA ILE A 405 19.95 20.99 -1.34
C ILE A 405 19.27 19.82 -2.03
N VAL A 406 19.77 18.61 -1.78
CA VAL A 406 19.23 17.38 -2.36
C VAL A 406 19.01 16.33 -1.28
N THR A 407 18.00 15.49 -1.49
CA THR A 407 17.68 14.36 -0.60
C THR A 407 18.25 13.05 -1.11
N CYS A 408 18.60 12.99 -2.39
CA CYS A 408 19.12 11.81 -3.03
C CYS A 408 20.45 11.38 -2.43
N LYS A 409 20.61 10.06 -2.35
CA LYS A 409 21.79 9.46 -1.72
C LYS A 409 22.98 9.36 -2.71
N ALA A 410 22.74 9.54 -4.02
CA ALA A 410 23.78 9.70 -5.04
C ALA A 410 23.28 10.51 -6.26
N TYR A 411 24.16 11.28 -6.90
CA TYR A 411 23.89 11.95 -8.18
C TYR A 411 25.14 12.09 -9.06
N ALA A 412 24.92 12.29 -10.37
CA ALA A 412 25.95 12.68 -11.33
C ALA A 412 25.37 13.68 -12.35
N ILE A 413 26.19 14.67 -12.73
CA ILE A 413 25.89 15.72 -13.70
C ILE A 413 26.96 15.63 -14.78
N ALA A 414 26.56 15.51 -16.03
CA ALA A 414 27.48 15.35 -17.13
C ALA A 414 27.10 16.23 -18.33
N ASP A 415 28.11 16.63 -19.10
CA ASP A 415 27.90 17.25 -20.40
C ASP A 415 27.24 16.23 -21.35
N ALA A 416 26.09 16.59 -21.91
CA ALA A 416 25.27 15.67 -22.70
C ALA A 416 25.88 15.32 -24.06
N LYS A 417 26.90 16.04 -24.53
CA LYS A 417 27.55 15.78 -25.81
C LYS A 417 28.74 14.83 -25.66
N THR A 418 29.58 15.08 -24.66
CA THR A 418 30.82 14.36 -24.40
C THR A 418 30.62 13.17 -23.45
N GLY A 419 29.61 13.24 -22.58
CA GLY A 419 29.43 12.28 -21.49
C GLY A 419 30.40 12.49 -20.32
N GLU A 420 31.19 13.57 -20.32
CA GLU A 420 32.09 13.91 -19.23
C GLU A 420 31.29 14.27 -17.97
N VAL A 421 31.56 13.56 -16.87
CA VAL A 421 30.96 13.88 -15.56
C VAL A 421 31.63 15.14 -15.02
N LEU A 422 30.85 16.22 -14.94
CA LEU A 422 31.28 17.53 -14.44
C LEU A 422 31.23 17.58 -12.91
N TRP A 423 30.17 17.01 -12.31
CA TRP A 423 29.94 17.01 -10.86
C TRP A 423 29.22 15.75 -10.42
N GLY A 424 29.51 15.28 -9.20
CA GLY A 424 28.87 14.09 -8.65
C GLY A 424 28.97 13.99 -7.13
N TYR A 425 28.08 13.19 -6.55
CA TYR A 425 28.12 12.79 -5.14
C TYR A 425 27.79 11.31 -5.03
N ASN A 426 28.69 10.52 -4.44
CA ASN A 426 28.59 9.05 -4.40
C ASN A 426 28.27 8.44 -5.78
N ASP A 427 28.77 9.07 -6.85
CA ASP A 427 28.42 8.77 -8.23
C ASP A 427 28.86 7.38 -8.69
N SER A 428 29.92 6.83 -8.09
CA SER A 428 30.44 5.46 -8.27
C SER A 428 29.86 4.44 -7.29
N ARG A 429 29.00 4.86 -6.34
CA ARG A 429 28.45 3.95 -5.32
C ARG A 429 27.29 3.14 -5.90
N ARG A 430 27.37 1.80 -5.78
CA ARG A 430 26.33 0.88 -6.25
C ARG A 430 24.99 1.09 -5.54
N ARG A 431 23.91 1.07 -6.31
CA ARG A 431 22.52 1.26 -5.87
C ARG A 431 21.56 0.44 -6.73
N ASP A 432 20.41 0.08 -6.17
CA ASP A 432 19.32 -0.47 -6.97
C ASP A 432 18.87 0.57 -8.03
N PRO A 433 18.79 0.19 -9.31
CA PRO A 433 18.43 1.12 -10.39
C PRO A 433 16.94 1.48 -10.40
N ALA A 434 16.06 0.59 -9.90
CA ALA A 434 14.64 0.62 -10.22
C ALA A 434 14.40 0.72 -11.75
N SER A 435 13.29 1.31 -12.20
CA SER A 435 12.92 1.34 -13.62
C SER A 435 13.81 2.17 -14.55
N VAL A 436 14.87 2.84 -14.05
CA VAL A 436 15.88 3.43 -14.97
C VAL A 436 16.62 2.33 -15.74
N THR A 437 16.53 1.06 -15.28
CA THR A 437 16.90 -0.15 -16.04
C THR A 437 16.28 -0.19 -17.45
N LYS A 438 15.06 0.33 -17.63
CA LYS A 438 14.39 0.30 -18.94
C LYS A 438 15.09 1.12 -20.01
N ILE A 439 15.98 2.03 -19.63
CA ILE A 439 16.85 2.72 -20.59
C ILE A 439 17.72 1.69 -21.33
N MET A 440 18.25 0.68 -20.63
CA MET A 440 19.05 -0.40 -21.24
C MET A 440 18.18 -1.30 -22.12
N THR A 441 16.99 -1.65 -21.65
CA THR A 441 16.01 -2.44 -22.42
C THR A 441 15.66 -1.75 -23.73
N ALA A 442 15.34 -0.45 -23.68
CA ALA A 442 15.04 0.35 -24.87
C ALA A 442 16.28 0.53 -25.77
N TYR A 443 17.46 0.72 -25.17
CA TYR A 443 18.73 0.86 -25.89
C TYR A 443 19.03 -0.35 -26.76
N LEU A 444 18.89 -1.57 -26.24
CA LEU A 444 19.11 -2.80 -27.02
C LEU A 444 18.16 -2.88 -28.22
N VAL A 445 16.86 -2.64 -28.01
CA VAL A 445 15.86 -2.68 -29.11
C VAL A 445 16.13 -1.60 -30.14
N CYS A 446 16.48 -0.38 -29.71
CA CYS A 446 16.79 0.71 -30.62
C CYS A 446 18.10 0.49 -31.39
N ARG A 447 19.09 -0.21 -30.82
CA ARG A 447 20.29 -0.63 -31.57
C ARG A 447 19.97 -1.64 -32.66
N LEU A 448 19.09 -2.60 -32.39
CA LEU A 448 18.60 -3.51 -33.43
C LEU A 448 17.88 -2.72 -34.54
N ALA A 449 17.04 -1.76 -34.17
CA ALA A 449 16.34 -0.89 -35.13
C ALA A 449 17.27 0.04 -35.93
N GLU A 450 18.39 0.47 -35.36
CA GLU A 450 19.40 1.26 -36.08
C GLU A 450 20.11 0.41 -37.15
N GLN A 451 20.34 -0.87 -36.86
CA GLN A 451 20.94 -1.83 -37.80
C GLN A 451 19.93 -2.28 -38.87
N ASP A 452 18.69 -2.52 -38.45
CA ASP A 452 17.58 -2.93 -39.31
C ASP A 452 16.31 -2.16 -38.93
N PRO A 453 15.97 -1.08 -39.67
CA PRO A 453 14.77 -0.29 -39.41
C PRO A 453 13.46 -1.07 -39.47
N SER A 454 13.43 -2.24 -40.12
CA SER A 454 12.22 -3.08 -40.19
C SER A 454 11.81 -3.64 -38.82
N VAL A 455 12.74 -3.67 -37.85
CA VAL A 455 12.46 -4.02 -36.44
C VAL A 455 11.32 -3.19 -35.87
N LEU A 456 11.22 -1.90 -36.24
CA LEU A 456 10.18 -1.00 -35.75
C LEU A 456 8.78 -1.35 -36.28
N GLU A 457 8.71 -2.01 -37.43
CA GLU A 457 7.46 -2.43 -38.07
C GLU A 457 6.98 -3.81 -37.62
N GLU A 458 7.82 -4.55 -36.89
CA GLU A 458 7.43 -5.83 -36.33
C GLU A 458 6.27 -5.68 -35.35
N VAL A 459 5.43 -6.71 -35.31
CA VAL A 459 4.31 -6.79 -34.38
C VAL A 459 4.68 -7.75 -33.26
N LEU A 460 4.60 -7.25 -32.04
CA LEU A 460 4.74 -8.01 -30.82
C LEU A 460 3.35 -8.41 -30.32
N THR A 461 3.18 -9.67 -29.91
CA THR A 461 1.97 -10.16 -29.24
C THR A 461 2.27 -10.35 -27.75
N PHE A 462 1.45 -9.79 -26.88
CA PHE A 462 1.61 -9.89 -25.43
C PHE A 462 1.37 -11.32 -24.94
N SER A 463 2.31 -11.83 -24.15
CA SER A 463 2.21 -13.12 -23.47
C SER A 463 1.48 -12.97 -22.13
N GLN A 464 0.94 -14.08 -21.60
CA GLN A 464 0.35 -14.07 -20.25
C GLN A 464 1.38 -13.67 -19.19
N ARG A 465 2.65 -14.05 -19.37
CA ARG A 465 3.73 -13.68 -18.44
C ARG A 465 3.98 -12.17 -18.44
N ALA A 466 3.94 -11.53 -19.60
CA ALA A 466 4.07 -10.08 -19.70
C ALA A 466 2.89 -9.39 -19.00
N ASP A 467 1.66 -9.84 -19.26
CA ASP A 467 0.43 -9.31 -18.65
C ASP A 467 0.43 -9.46 -17.10
N ASP A 468 0.81 -10.63 -16.59
CA ASP A 468 0.88 -10.93 -15.15
C ASP A 468 2.03 -10.20 -14.41
N THR A 469 2.84 -9.41 -15.12
CA THR A 469 3.99 -8.73 -14.52
C THR A 469 3.54 -7.55 -13.66
N SER A 470 3.77 -7.67 -12.35
CA SER A 470 3.38 -6.64 -11.38
C SER A 470 4.17 -5.32 -11.51
N GLY A 471 3.58 -4.23 -10.98
CA GLY A 471 4.16 -2.90 -10.95
C GLY A 471 3.60 -1.98 -12.05
N SER A 472 4.35 -0.95 -12.44
CA SER A 472 3.93 -0.06 -13.53
C SER A 472 3.70 -0.83 -14.82
N THR A 473 2.62 -0.52 -15.53
CA THR A 473 2.16 -1.29 -16.70
C THR A 473 2.01 -0.39 -17.93
N SER A 474 2.18 -0.95 -19.12
CA SER A 474 1.72 -0.37 -20.39
C SER A 474 0.23 -0.60 -20.61
N ASP A 475 -0.44 -1.30 -19.70
CA ASP A 475 -1.85 -1.67 -19.80
C ASP A 475 -2.12 -2.36 -21.13
N LEU A 476 -1.27 -3.31 -21.52
CA LEU A 476 -1.54 -4.23 -22.62
C LEU A 476 -1.81 -5.62 -22.06
N ARG A 477 -2.77 -6.32 -22.65
CA ARG A 477 -3.31 -7.60 -22.16
C ARG A 477 -2.77 -8.75 -22.98
N ALA A 478 -2.76 -9.95 -22.39
CA ALA A 478 -2.41 -11.16 -23.11
C ALA A 478 -3.22 -11.29 -24.41
N GLY A 479 -2.52 -11.57 -25.52
CA GLY A 479 -3.13 -11.67 -26.85
C GLY A 479 -3.27 -10.35 -27.60
N GLU A 480 -3.07 -9.18 -26.97
CA GLU A 480 -3.01 -7.90 -27.68
C GLU A 480 -1.71 -7.75 -28.46
N ARG A 481 -1.81 -7.05 -29.59
CA ARG A 481 -0.74 -6.87 -30.57
C ARG A 481 -0.37 -5.40 -30.70
N VAL A 482 0.93 -5.13 -30.75
CA VAL A 482 1.48 -3.76 -30.82
C VAL A 482 2.72 -3.74 -31.71
N LYS A 483 2.88 -2.69 -32.53
CA LYS A 483 4.11 -2.49 -33.31
C LYS A 483 5.26 -2.12 -32.39
N ILE A 484 6.49 -2.55 -32.68
CA ILE A 484 7.66 -2.22 -31.85
C ILE A 484 7.88 -0.71 -31.74
N ALA A 485 7.63 0.06 -32.80
CA ALA A 485 7.67 1.52 -32.76
C ALA A 485 6.78 2.10 -31.65
N ASP A 486 5.57 1.59 -31.51
CA ASP A 486 4.61 2.02 -30.48
C ASP A 486 4.93 1.43 -29.11
N ALA A 487 5.38 0.18 -29.08
CA ALA A 487 5.75 -0.54 -27.87
C ALA A 487 6.87 0.16 -27.08
N LEU A 488 7.81 0.83 -27.77
CA LEU A 488 8.82 1.67 -27.13
C LEU A 488 8.20 2.80 -26.29
N TYR A 489 7.07 3.35 -26.71
CA TYR A 489 6.34 4.34 -25.90
C TYR A 489 5.67 3.68 -24.69
N GLY A 490 5.04 2.51 -24.85
CA GLY A 490 4.49 1.73 -23.73
C GLY A 490 5.56 1.32 -22.69
N LEU A 491 6.79 1.08 -23.13
CA LEU A 491 7.93 0.84 -22.24
C LEU A 491 8.35 2.10 -21.48
N MET A 492 8.54 3.21 -22.19
CA MET A 492 9.26 4.38 -21.65
C MET A 492 8.36 5.39 -20.96
N LEU A 493 7.15 5.64 -21.47
CA LEU A 493 6.25 6.69 -20.97
C LEU A 493 5.62 6.28 -19.62
N PRO A 494 4.76 5.24 -19.56
CA PRO A 494 4.11 4.83 -18.32
C PRO A 494 5.03 3.95 -17.46
N SER A 495 6.22 3.61 -17.97
CA SER A 495 7.20 2.73 -17.30
C SER A 495 6.80 1.24 -17.27
N GLY A 496 6.17 0.72 -18.34
CA GLY A 496 5.61 -0.63 -18.40
C GLY A 496 6.62 -1.77 -18.12
N ASN A 497 6.43 -2.48 -17.02
CA ASN A 497 7.18 -3.68 -16.65
C ASN A 497 6.81 -4.85 -17.57
N ASP A 498 5.52 -5.02 -17.79
CA ASP A 498 4.89 -5.89 -18.80
C ASP A 498 5.57 -5.77 -20.17
N MET A 499 5.73 -4.54 -20.68
CA MET A 499 6.40 -4.27 -21.95
C MET A 499 7.88 -4.66 -21.93
N SER A 500 8.56 -4.54 -20.78
CA SER A 500 9.96 -4.98 -20.67
C SER A 500 10.10 -6.49 -20.76
N VAL A 501 9.16 -7.22 -20.15
CA VAL A 501 9.10 -8.68 -20.23
C VAL A 501 8.80 -9.11 -21.67
N ALA A 502 7.82 -8.47 -22.30
CA ALA A 502 7.47 -8.72 -23.69
C ALA A 502 8.66 -8.50 -24.64
N PHE A 503 9.42 -7.40 -24.47
CA PHE A 503 10.65 -7.18 -25.24
C PHE A 503 11.72 -8.22 -24.98
N ALA A 504 11.91 -8.64 -23.73
CA ALA A 504 12.89 -9.68 -23.41
C ALA A 504 12.53 -11.02 -24.06
N GLU A 505 11.25 -11.38 -24.11
CA GLU A 505 10.77 -12.59 -24.79
C GLU A 505 10.91 -12.49 -26.31
N HIS A 506 10.56 -11.35 -26.91
CA HIS A 506 10.54 -11.16 -28.36
C HIS A 506 11.95 -11.00 -28.98
N PHE A 507 12.85 -10.28 -28.30
CA PHE A 507 14.19 -9.96 -28.83
C PHE A 507 15.29 -10.87 -28.27
N GLY A 508 15.02 -11.57 -27.17
CA GLY A 508 15.94 -12.52 -26.55
C GLY A 508 16.68 -13.44 -27.53
N PRO A 509 16.00 -14.10 -28.48
CA PRO A 509 16.65 -15.02 -29.41
C PRO A 509 17.59 -14.32 -30.39
N ARG A 510 17.27 -13.09 -30.82
CA ARG A 510 18.11 -12.28 -31.74
C ARG A 510 19.33 -11.69 -31.06
N LEU A 511 19.26 -11.54 -29.74
CA LEU A 511 20.34 -11.02 -28.91
C LEU A 511 21.16 -12.15 -28.24
N ALA A 512 20.82 -13.41 -28.49
CA ALA A 512 21.62 -14.54 -28.06
C ALA A 512 23.00 -14.51 -28.76
N GLU A 513 24.04 -14.92 -28.05
CA GLU A 513 25.39 -14.98 -28.59
C GLU A 513 25.56 -16.25 -29.43
N GLU A 514 26.11 -16.11 -30.64
CA GLU A 514 26.36 -17.26 -31.52
C GLU A 514 27.32 -18.26 -30.83
N GLY A 515 26.88 -19.51 -30.69
CA GLY A 515 27.66 -20.58 -30.07
C GLY A 515 27.61 -20.64 -28.54
N ALA A 516 26.84 -19.76 -27.88
CA ALA A 516 26.52 -19.91 -26.47
C ALA A 516 25.54 -21.07 -26.22
N GLU A 517 25.51 -21.59 -24.99
CA GLU A 517 24.52 -22.60 -24.58
C GLU A 517 23.10 -22.06 -24.76
N GLU A 518 22.19 -22.91 -25.23
CA GLU A 518 20.78 -22.57 -25.43
C GLU A 518 20.13 -22.14 -24.12
N GLN A 519 19.58 -20.92 -24.08
CA GLN A 519 18.95 -20.32 -22.90
C GLN A 519 17.56 -19.78 -23.25
N PRO A 520 16.63 -19.71 -22.29
CA PRO A 520 15.33 -19.10 -22.49
C PRO A 520 15.47 -17.68 -23.07
N PRO A 521 14.60 -17.24 -23.99
CA PRO A 521 14.66 -15.92 -24.61
C PRO A 521 14.86 -14.77 -23.61
N TYR A 522 14.10 -14.81 -22.52
CA TYR A 522 14.17 -13.82 -21.45
C TYR A 522 15.57 -13.69 -20.83
N ASP A 523 16.26 -14.82 -20.61
CA ASP A 523 17.59 -14.85 -20.01
C ASP A 523 18.67 -14.40 -21.01
N SER A 524 18.53 -14.80 -22.29
CA SER A 524 19.38 -14.30 -23.38
C SER A 524 19.32 -12.78 -23.50
N PHE A 525 18.14 -12.18 -23.29
CA PHE A 525 18.01 -10.72 -23.25
C PHE A 525 18.77 -10.10 -22.06
N ILE A 526 18.66 -10.67 -20.86
CA ILE A 526 19.40 -10.18 -19.68
C ILE A 526 20.91 -10.32 -19.87
N ALA A 527 21.38 -11.39 -20.50
CA ALA A 527 22.79 -11.56 -20.86
C ALA A 527 23.24 -10.43 -21.81
N ALA A 528 22.43 -10.11 -22.82
CA ALA A 528 22.70 -8.99 -23.73
C ALA A 528 22.72 -7.63 -23.03
N MET A 529 21.86 -7.41 -22.04
CA MET A 529 21.90 -6.18 -21.22
C MET A 529 23.22 -6.03 -20.47
N ASN A 530 23.76 -7.12 -19.92
CA ASN A 530 25.05 -7.09 -19.22
C ASN A 530 26.23 -6.92 -20.19
N ARG A 531 26.21 -7.58 -21.36
CA ARG A 531 27.23 -7.32 -22.40
C ARG A 531 27.21 -5.87 -22.89
N ALA A 532 26.03 -5.29 -23.11
CA ALA A 532 25.92 -3.89 -23.46
C ALA A 532 26.40 -2.94 -22.35
N ALA A 533 26.23 -3.31 -21.08
CA ALA A 533 26.83 -2.57 -19.97
C ALA A 533 28.36 -2.63 -20.03
N GLU A 534 28.95 -3.80 -20.30
CA GLU A 534 30.40 -3.96 -20.48
C GLU A 534 30.93 -3.16 -21.69
N GLU A 535 30.25 -3.21 -22.83
CA GLU A 535 30.58 -2.42 -24.03
C GLU A 535 30.59 -0.91 -23.77
N LEU A 536 29.68 -0.43 -22.93
CA LEU A 536 29.58 0.96 -22.51
C LEU A 536 30.53 1.30 -21.34
N GLY A 537 31.30 0.33 -20.83
CA GLY A 537 32.21 0.51 -19.70
C GLY A 537 31.49 0.77 -18.37
N MET A 538 30.31 0.19 -18.17
CA MET A 538 29.45 0.37 -17.00
C MET A 538 29.79 -0.60 -15.85
N ASP A 539 31.02 -0.54 -15.32
CA ASP A 539 31.61 -1.51 -14.39
C ASP A 539 30.86 -1.66 -13.04
N GLY A 540 30.07 -0.66 -12.68
CA GLY A 540 29.24 -0.65 -11.48
C GLY A 540 27.83 -1.19 -11.71
N THR A 541 27.52 -1.71 -12.90
CA THR A 541 26.17 -2.10 -13.32
C THR A 541 26.06 -3.61 -13.53
N GLY A 542 24.94 -4.18 -13.08
CA GLY A 542 24.60 -5.59 -13.27
C GLY A 542 23.08 -5.75 -13.34
N TYR A 543 22.59 -6.34 -14.43
CA TYR A 543 21.17 -6.58 -14.66
C TYR A 543 20.76 -8.02 -14.31
N ARG A 544 19.50 -8.16 -13.86
CA ARG A 544 18.87 -9.40 -13.38
C ARG A 544 17.45 -9.58 -13.91
N ASN A 545 16.89 -8.51 -14.46
CA ASN A 545 15.60 -8.44 -15.12
C ASN A 545 15.59 -7.18 -16.01
N PRO A 546 14.68 -7.09 -17.00
CA PRO A 546 14.64 -5.98 -17.96
C PRO A 546 13.82 -4.77 -17.47
N HIS A 547 13.08 -4.89 -16.36
CA HIS A 547 12.15 -3.86 -15.89
C HIS A 547 12.66 -3.05 -14.70
N GLY A 548 13.57 -3.60 -13.88
CA GLY A 548 14.15 -2.94 -12.71
C GLY A 548 13.50 -3.25 -11.37
N LEU A 549 12.72 -4.34 -11.22
CA LEU A 549 12.26 -4.74 -9.88
C LEU A 549 13.47 -5.25 -9.08
N THR A 550 13.42 -5.08 -7.76
CA THR A 550 14.53 -5.47 -6.88
C THR A 550 14.83 -6.96 -7.02
N ALA A 551 16.09 -7.27 -7.31
CA ALA A 551 16.62 -8.62 -7.34
C ALA A 551 18.07 -8.59 -6.86
N HIS A 552 18.52 -9.66 -6.21
CA HIS A 552 19.88 -9.74 -5.70
C HIS A 552 20.91 -9.61 -6.84
N GLY A 553 21.82 -8.64 -6.71
CA GLY A 553 22.82 -8.33 -7.74
C GLY A 553 22.30 -7.45 -8.88
N HIS A 554 21.08 -6.89 -8.77
CA HIS A 554 20.57 -5.87 -9.68
C HIS A 554 21.01 -4.48 -9.21
N HIS A 555 22.05 -3.92 -9.80
CA HIS A 555 22.63 -2.65 -9.34
C HIS A 555 23.13 -1.78 -10.49
N THR A 556 23.30 -0.49 -10.21
CA THR A 556 23.94 0.50 -11.09
C THR A 556 24.68 1.55 -10.27
N THR A 557 25.34 2.49 -10.94
CA THR A 557 25.93 3.70 -10.35
C THR A 557 25.42 4.94 -11.09
N ALA A 558 25.52 6.14 -10.48
CA ALA A 558 25.07 7.36 -11.16
C ALA A 558 25.97 7.66 -12.38
N ALA A 559 27.27 7.40 -12.27
CA ALA A 559 28.23 7.55 -13.36
C ALA A 559 27.94 6.59 -14.53
N ASP A 560 27.57 5.34 -14.27
CA ASP A 560 27.22 4.40 -15.34
C ASP A 560 25.91 4.79 -16.04
N MET A 561 24.93 5.29 -15.28
CA MET A 561 23.69 5.79 -15.87
C MET A 561 23.90 7.01 -16.76
N VAL A 562 24.93 7.83 -16.52
CA VAL A 562 25.33 8.90 -17.47
C VAL A 562 25.75 8.29 -18.81
N LYS A 563 26.60 7.26 -18.80
CA LYS A 563 27.09 6.59 -20.02
C LYS A 563 25.92 6.00 -20.81
N LEU A 564 25.03 5.28 -20.13
CA LEU A 564 23.84 4.71 -20.75
C LEU A 564 22.90 5.79 -21.30
N ALA A 565 22.64 6.85 -20.54
CA ALA A 565 21.78 7.93 -20.99
C ALA A 565 22.36 8.65 -22.21
N ARG A 566 23.68 8.85 -22.24
CA ARG A 566 24.37 9.46 -23.39
C ARG A 566 24.21 8.62 -24.65
N ALA A 567 24.49 7.31 -24.55
CA ALA A 567 24.36 6.37 -25.64
C ALA A 567 22.89 6.24 -26.11
N ALA A 568 21.94 6.22 -25.18
CA ALA A 568 20.52 6.21 -25.49
C ALA A 568 20.06 7.47 -26.24
N LEU A 569 20.58 8.64 -25.88
CA LEU A 569 20.22 9.92 -26.52
C LEU A 569 20.90 10.15 -27.89
N ASP A 570 21.91 9.35 -28.24
CA ASP A 570 22.48 9.32 -29.60
C ASP A 570 21.58 8.59 -30.59
N LEU A 571 20.74 7.65 -30.13
CA LEU A 571 19.79 6.93 -30.97
C LEU A 571 18.56 7.82 -31.23
N PRO A 572 18.30 8.26 -32.49
CA PRO A 572 17.24 9.22 -32.79
C PRO A 572 15.85 8.77 -32.33
N VAL A 573 15.54 7.48 -32.53
CA VAL A 573 14.25 6.87 -32.11
C VAL A 573 14.08 6.96 -30.60
N LEU A 574 15.10 6.57 -29.83
CA LEU A 574 15.00 6.58 -28.38
C LEU A 574 14.94 8.01 -27.83
N ARG A 575 15.69 8.95 -28.45
CA ARG A 575 15.62 10.38 -28.13
C ARG A 575 14.21 10.94 -28.35
N GLU A 576 13.54 10.55 -29.43
CA GLU A 576 12.15 10.95 -29.70
C GLU A 576 11.19 10.38 -28.66
N VAL A 577 11.27 9.08 -28.39
CA VAL A 577 10.41 8.39 -27.43
C VAL A 577 10.50 9.01 -26.04
N VAL A 578 11.72 9.24 -25.52
CA VAL A 578 11.88 9.78 -24.15
C VAL A 578 11.56 11.27 -24.03
N ASN A 579 11.53 12.01 -25.13
CA ASN A 579 11.09 13.41 -25.19
C ASN A 579 9.56 13.54 -25.37
N THR A 580 8.87 12.42 -25.64
CA THR A 580 7.43 12.41 -25.88
C THR A 580 6.65 12.41 -24.56
N ARG A 581 5.68 13.32 -24.42
CA ARG A 581 4.86 13.47 -23.20
C ARG A 581 3.64 12.57 -23.17
N LEU A 582 3.10 12.26 -24.34
CA LEU A 582 1.86 11.52 -24.53
C LEU A 582 1.95 10.76 -25.85
N HIS A 583 1.53 9.51 -25.86
CA HIS A 583 1.35 8.71 -27.07
C HIS A 583 0.02 7.96 -27.00
N ALA A 584 -0.65 7.77 -28.12
CA ALA A 584 -1.94 7.10 -28.15
C ALA A 584 -2.04 6.22 -29.39
N ILE A 585 -2.58 5.02 -29.23
CA ILE A 585 -2.74 4.04 -30.31
C ILE A 585 -4.05 3.28 -30.17
N THR A 586 -4.44 2.60 -31.23
CA THR A 586 -5.45 1.54 -31.20
C THR A 586 -4.71 0.21 -31.28
N VAL A 587 -4.93 -0.67 -30.31
CA VAL A 587 -4.42 -2.05 -30.33
C VAL A 587 -5.50 -3.01 -30.75
N ASP A 588 -5.07 -4.10 -31.35
CA ASP A 588 -5.93 -5.21 -31.74
C ASP A 588 -5.53 -6.49 -30.99
N SER A 589 -6.50 -7.35 -30.71
CA SER A 589 -6.30 -8.63 -30.04
C SER A 589 -6.43 -9.80 -31.01
N VAL A 590 -5.72 -10.89 -30.73
CA VAL A 590 -5.93 -12.19 -31.39
C VAL A 590 -7.36 -12.70 -31.25
N ASP A 591 -8.09 -12.27 -30.22
CA ASP A 591 -9.51 -12.59 -30.00
C ASP A 591 -10.47 -11.73 -30.84
N GLY A 592 -9.93 -10.80 -31.65
CA GLY A 592 -10.70 -10.03 -32.63
C GLY A 592 -11.34 -8.74 -32.12
N TYR A 593 -11.03 -8.30 -30.90
CA TYR A 593 -11.43 -6.98 -30.41
C TYR A 593 -10.33 -5.93 -30.66
N GLN A 594 -10.73 -4.65 -30.61
CA GLN A 594 -9.82 -3.51 -30.63
C GLN A 594 -10.15 -2.55 -29.49
N ARG A 595 -9.14 -1.87 -28.96
CA ARG A 595 -9.33 -0.77 -28.01
C ARG A 595 -8.22 0.27 -28.14
N ASN A 596 -8.52 1.48 -27.68
CA ASN A 596 -7.55 2.58 -27.65
C ASN A 596 -6.78 2.56 -26.33
N VAL A 597 -5.47 2.84 -26.42
CA VAL A 597 -4.54 2.92 -25.28
C VAL A 597 -3.83 4.26 -25.35
N VAL A 598 -3.69 4.92 -24.20
CA VAL A 598 -3.00 6.21 -24.08
C VAL A 598 -1.92 6.12 -23.02
N TRP A 599 -0.68 6.38 -23.42
CA TRP A 599 0.49 6.37 -22.56
C TRP A 599 0.94 7.79 -22.23
N LYS A 600 1.08 8.07 -20.94
CA LYS A 600 1.56 9.36 -20.42
C LYS A 600 2.95 9.20 -19.86
N ASN A 601 3.84 10.15 -20.16
CA ASN A 601 5.19 10.11 -19.64
C ASN A 601 5.21 10.42 -18.14
N THR A 602 5.79 9.50 -17.37
CA THR A 602 6.00 9.66 -15.91
C THR A 602 6.97 10.78 -15.57
N ASN A 603 7.88 11.18 -16.48
CA ASN A 603 8.82 12.26 -16.26
C ASN A 603 8.17 13.64 -16.36
N ARG A 604 7.84 14.21 -15.20
CA ARG A 604 7.17 15.50 -15.08
C ARG A 604 8.01 16.69 -15.60
N LEU A 605 9.34 16.55 -15.72
CA LEU A 605 10.20 17.63 -16.22
C LEU A 605 9.89 17.98 -17.69
N LEU A 606 9.38 17.03 -18.48
CA LEU A 606 9.02 17.28 -19.89
C LEU A 606 7.91 18.33 -20.06
N GLY A 607 7.15 18.60 -18.98
CA GLY A 607 6.19 19.69 -18.94
C GLY A 607 6.81 21.07 -18.85
N ILE A 608 8.13 21.20 -18.66
CA ILE A 608 8.84 22.46 -18.48
C ILE A 608 9.80 22.67 -19.66
N GLU A 609 9.87 23.89 -20.19
CA GLU A 609 10.84 24.25 -21.22
C GLU A 609 12.28 23.97 -20.76
N GLY A 610 13.10 23.45 -21.68
CA GLY A 610 14.50 23.10 -21.42
C GLY A 610 14.73 21.62 -21.12
N PHE A 611 13.72 20.82 -20.76
CA PHE A 611 13.90 19.37 -20.52
C PHE A 611 13.38 18.52 -21.69
N TYR A 612 14.06 17.39 -21.94
CA TYR A 612 13.77 16.50 -23.06
C TYR A 612 13.98 15.00 -22.79
N GLY A 613 14.08 14.58 -21.53
CA GLY A 613 14.17 13.15 -21.15
C GLY A 613 14.55 12.96 -19.67
N VAL A 614 14.81 11.75 -19.19
CA VAL A 614 14.81 10.46 -19.91
C VAL A 614 13.85 9.50 -19.23
N LYS A 615 14.15 9.05 -18.00
CA LYS A 615 13.36 7.99 -17.34
C LYS A 615 13.38 8.07 -15.82
N THR A 616 12.20 7.86 -15.24
CA THR A 616 11.95 7.70 -13.79
C THR A 616 12.12 6.23 -13.35
N GLY A 617 12.40 5.99 -12.07
CA GLY A 617 12.30 4.65 -11.47
C GLY A 617 12.03 4.68 -9.96
N THR A 618 11.27 3.72 -9.44
CA THR A 618 11.01 3.60 -7.99
C THR A 618 10.89 2.15 -7.58
N THR A 619 11.57 1.76 -6.50
CA THR A 619 11.26 0.58 -5.70
C THR A 619 11.51 0.91 -4.23
N GLY A 620 11.00 0.09 -3.29
CA GLY A 620 11.27 0.28 -1.85
C GLY A 620 12.77 0.42 -1.56
N PRO A 621 13.62 -0.54 -1.98
CA PRO A 621 15.07 -0.48 -1.75
C PRO A 621 15.79 0.64 -2.51
N ALA A 622 15.42 0.91 -3.76
CA ALA A 622 16.08 1.94 -4.58
C ALA A 622 15.77 3.36 -4.07
N GLY A 623 14.59 3.58 -3.49
CA GLY A 623 13.99 4.90 -3.35
C GLY A 623 13.57 5.47 -4.71
N ALA A 624 13.47 6.79 -4.80
CA ALA A 624 13.06 7.48 -6.02
C ALA A 624 14.27 7.88 -6.90
N CYS A 625 14.30 7.37 -8.13
CA CYS A 625 15.37 7.61 -9.10
C CYS A 625 14.86 8.42 -10.32
N LEU A 626 15.74 9.22 -10.92
CA LEU A 626 15.48 9.94 -12.17
C LEU A 626 16.78 10.09 -12.96
N VAL A 627 16.77 9.63 -14.21
CA VAL A 627 17.75 10.01 -15.24
C VAL A 627 17.06 11.03 -16.14
N SER A 628 17.64 12.22 -16.25
CA SER A 628 17.06 13.34 -16.98
C SER A 628 18.06 14.00 -17.92
N ALA A 629 17.54 14.67 -18.94
CA ALA A 629 18.33 15.47 -19.87
C ALA A 629 17.68 16.84 -20.08
N GLY A 630 18.51 17.89 -20.10
CA GLY A 630 18.02 19.25 -20.21
C GLY A 630 19.07 20.22 -20.73
N ARG A 631 18.60 21.23 -21.47
CA ARG A 631 19.41 22.24 -22.14
C ARG A 631 18.97 23.65 -21.77
N ARG A 632 19.94 24.53 -21.49
CA ARG A 632 19.73 25.96 -21.29
C ARG A 632 20.81 26.75 -22.05
N GLY A 633 20.42 27.42 -23.14
CA GLY A 633 21.39 28.00 -24.07
C GLY A 633 22.26 26.89 -24.67
N ASP A 634 23.58 27.05 -24.58
CA ASP A 634 24.56 26.07 -25.07
C ASP A 634 24.86 24.96 -24.05
N ALA A 635 24.46 25.13 -22.78
CA ALA A 635 24.69 24.14 -21.72
C ALA A 635 23.66 23.01 -21.82
N ASP A 636 24.09 21.85 -22.31
CA ASP A 636 23.28 20.65 -22.45
C ASP A 636 23.78 19.56 -21.49
N LEU A 637 22.92 19.10 -20.58
CA LEU A 637 23.31 18.30 -19.43
C LEU A 637 22.46 17.05 -19.26
N ILE A 638 23.13 15.94 -18.94
CA ILE A 638 22.54 14.72 -18.38
C ILE A 638 22.65 14.78 -16.86
N MET A 639 21.55 14.49 -16.17
CA MET A 639 21.43 14.53 -14.72
C MET A 639 20.88 13.20 -14.22
N VAL A 640 21.64 12.54 -13.35
CA VAL A 640 21.24 11.29 -12.70
C VAL A 640 21.05 11.53 -11.21
N VAL A 641 19.89 11.13 -10.69
CA VAL A 641 19.52 11.17 -9.27
C VAL A 641 19.11 9.77 -8.85
N LEU A 642 19.79 9.18 -7.84
CA LEU A 642 19.51 7.83 -7.34
C LEU A 642 19.15 7.83 -5.86
N GLY A 643 17.93 7.38 -5.55
CA GLY A 643 17.41 7.19 -4.21
C GLY A 643 17.14 8.48 -3.44
N ALA A 644 16.39 9.39 -4.06
CA ALA A 644 15.69 10.47 -3.37
C ALA A 644 14.65 9.90 -2.39
N THR A 645 14.30 10.70 -1.37
CA THR A 645 13.47 10.25 -0.24
C THR A 645 12.00 10.02 -0.61
N SER A 646 11.53 10.59 -1.71
CA SER A 646 10.15 10.40 -2.20
C SER A 646 10.02 10.62 -3.71
N GLY A 647 8.86 10.25 -4.26
CA GLY A 647 8.55 10.45 -5.66
C GLY A 647 8.63 11.89 -6.12
N ASP A 648 8.17 12.83 -5.29
CA ASP A 648 8.25 14.27 -5.58
C ASP A 648 9.66 14.83 -5.35
N ALA A 649 10.38 14.32 -4.34
CA ALA A 649 11.73 14.75 -4.01
C ALA A 649 12.70 14.56 -5.18
N ARG A 650 12.55 13.51 -6.00
CA ARG A 650 13.41 13.32 -7.19
C ARG A 650 13.38 14.51 -8.15
N TYR A 651 12.22 15.14 -8.34
CA TYR A 651 12.07 16.27 -9.25
C TYR A 651 12.62 17.55 -8.65
N VAL A 652 12.45 17.72 -7.33
CA VAL A 652 13.07 18.82 -6.58
C VAL A 652 14.59 18.71 -6.64
N ASP A 653 15.14 17.53 -6.34
CA ASP A 653 16.56 17.24 -6.38
C ASP A 653 17.14 17.52 -7.78
N SER A 654 16.55 16.94 -8.84
CA SER A 654 16.98 17.19 -10.22
C SER A 654 16.93 18.67 -10.59
N ARG A 655 15.82 19.38 -10.29
CA ARG A 655 15.70 20.82 -10.61
C ARG A 655 16.68 21.67 -9.82
N ASN A 656 16.97 21.34 -8.56
CA ASN A 656 17.99 22.04 -7.77
C ASN A 656 19.37 21.89 -8.41
N LEU A 657 19.74 20.66 -8.79
CA LEU A 657 21.02 20.37 -9.41
C LEU A 657 21.15 21.01 -10.80
N TYR A 658 20.10 20.98 -11.64
CA TYR A 658 20.11 21.63 -12.96
C TYR A 658 20.29 23.15 -12.86
N ARG A 659 19.51 23.81 -12.00
CA ARG A 659 19.61 25.26 -11.80
C ARG A 659 20.99 25.66 -11.33
N TRP A 660 21.54 24.92 -10.37
CA TRP A 660 22.89 25.14 -9.87
C TRP A 660 23.93 24.94 -10.99
N ALA A 661 23.88 23.83 -11.72
CA ALA A 661 24.85 23.51 -12.78
C ALA A 661 24.81 24.53 -13.92
N TRP A 662 23.63 24.91 -14.41
CA TRP A 662 23.48 25.95 -15.42
C TRP A 662 23.97 27.32 -14.93
N ALA A 663 23.78 27.64 -13.65
CA ALA A 663 24.33 28.88 -13.08
C ALA A 663 25.86 28.86 -13.00
N GLN A 664 26.48 27.72 -12.66
CA GLN A 664 27.94 27.57 -12.68
C GLN A 664 28.49 27.78 -14.09
N LEU A 665 27.91 27.11 -15.09
CA LEU A 665 28.35 27.18 -16.49
C LEU A 665 28.11 28.54 -17.16
N GLN A 666 27.24 29.39 -16.61
CA GLN A 666 27.05 30.77 -17.09
C GLN A 666 27.97 31.79 -16.42
N ALA A 667 28.61 31.41 -15.30
CA ALA A 667 29.56 32.26 -14.60
C ALA A 667 31.01 32.11 -15.12
N GLU A 668 31.27 31.05 -15.88
CA GLU A 668 32.48 30.79 -16.65
C GLU A 668 32.41 31.47 -18.03
#